data_AF-A0A2I2FDX5-F1
#
_entry.id   AF-A0A2I2FDX5-F1
#
_cell.length_a   1.000
_cell.length_b   1.000
_cell.length_c   1.000
_cell.angle_alpha   90.00
_cell.angle_beta   90.00
_cell.angle_gamma   90.00
#
_symmetry.space_group_name_H-M   'P 1'
#
loop_
_entity.id
_entity.type
_entity.pdbx_description
1 polymer ?
#
loop_
_entity_poly.entity_id
_entity_poly.type
_entity_poly.pdbx_seq_one_letter_code
_entity_poly.pdbx_strand_id
1 'polypeptide(L)'
;MISPYYLGSTLQLQPPSKPLEGPDCDGSGIADPDSDCNGDGIGNPYPRPPTHGPDKNREGFLFDNPSTTCPYVTQMHIWDAFKSLEKDMSKLFTLIHKNVSFTVMGNHPIAGHYGDLMHFYVNALRRVSVLFYDHADRFEIHPRAIHGGCESRWSVAEVNFRGVMNSGDDFDIVNVWVTRWHEGQMVEIRTKRSRVACTSCQSRKRKCSGDQPCSTCLQFGVDCQYDLLSRKKRDVRPLRPHPTNTPSVASVVHDDPTPKNHPPPHHDQPAPGDSTGIRLNSREANSGAAFVRRLALKIDPRNAPKLHLFAWNVGIRHPPSTLPARSAVPVVETISQDDMRSLTYIFFDKIDPCYGFLDRDSLLRQVSRRWLPPTAESALAFGPYDAVLCGVAALGYLFSRRQATSTELQLAETARLILEQNVLAEPSPSAADLIAGWVLRVAYLRMTASPHATWMASCTLMHLIEATGLHLEPPDPSSAPHPDPILLGQSIPPTSSDEPYPCDPEFRRRLFGMARHLNTWISFELSRSRVVLYGATTLPPTPRPSGYTTEIFNLLPISENLDPSTTQDLPDLEAALTHVLDLIHPQPTLVLAQCNLMLCIYRRLRALHTGIAGDLLDRVLALAAKALRASRDLVASDSPWHQVANVPFQIVSTLVAIDTRASLLLLGDAMRTLREVAAAYNTDVMREAYSTAYLLILLHQRRKEEDTRALRDVLRVNADVSAPPMDWTDRERAPSTHSLADYPGFSWLSDVLIDMPHLSQYDLDTFLDTDVSTPMPTTRI
;
A
#
# COMPACT_ATOMS: atom_id res chain seq x y z
N MET A 1 -62.15 -29.07 -3.13
CA MET A 1 -63.11 -28.17 -2.44
C MET A 1 -62.48 -27.80 -1.10
N ILE A 2 -62.39 -26.56 -0.61
CA ILE A 2 -62.81 -25.21 -1.06
C ILE A 2 -61.85 -24.19 -0.36
N SER A 3 -61.65 -22.99 -0.91
CA SER A 3 -60.89 -21.84 -0.31
C SER A 3 -61.85 -20.92 0.49
N PRO A 4 -61.52 -19.74 1.08
CA PRO A 4 -60.24 -19.06 1.44
C PRO A 4 -60.21 -18.49 2.91
N TYR A 5 -59.29 -17.54 3.20
CA TYR A 5 -59.13 -16.69 4.40
C TYR A 5 -58.49 -17.34 5.66
N TYR A 6 -57.62 -16.71 6.46
CA TYR A 6 -57.13 -15.32 6.54
C TYR A 6 -55.59 -15.24 6.53
N LEU A 7 -55.01 -14.19 5.92
CA LEU A 7 -53.62 -13.79 6.15
C LEU A 7 -53.54 -12.25 6.18
N GLY A 8 -53.12 -11.72 7.33
CA GLY A 8 -52.98 -10.30 7.66
C GLY A 8 -52.50 -10.22 9.12
N SER A 9 -51.59 -9.33 9.52
CA SER A 9 -51.42 -7.97 9.01
C SER A 9 -49.94 -7.57 8.90
N THR A 10 -49.60 -6.84 7.85
CA THR A 10 -48.29 -6.19 7.69
C THR A 10 -48.19 -4.99 8.63
N LEU A 11 -47.19 -4.95 9.51
CA LEU A 11 -46.83 -3.72 10.23
C LEU A 11 -46.08 -2.79 9.27
N GLN A 12 -46.84 -2.00 8.52
CA GLN A 12 -46.28 -0.85 7.80
C GLN A 12 -45.87 0.22 8.83
N LEU A 13 -44.56 0.45 8.98
CA LEU A 13 -44.06 1.71 9.54
C LEU A 13 -44.27 2.80 8.48
N GLN A 14 -45.28 3.65 8.68
CA GLN A 14 -45.38 4.91 7.95
C GLN A 14 -44.20 5.82 8.33
N PRO A 15 -43.60 6.55 7.38
CA PRO A 15 -42.63 7.60 7.72
C PRO A 15 -43.34 8.71 8.52
N PRO A 16 -42.71 9.28 9.57
CA PRO A 16 -43.32 10.33 10.37
C PRO A 16 -43.52 11.59 9.52
N SER A 17 -44.77 12.02 9.35
CA SER A 17 -45.14 13.14 8.47
C SER A 17 -45.01 14.53 9.14
N LYS A 18 -44.05 14.69 10.05
CA LYS A 18 -43.70 15.97 10.71
C LYS A 18 -42.19 15.99 11.02
N PRO A 19 -41.50 17.14 10.84
CA PRO A 19 -40.13 17.30 11.33
C PRO A 19 -40.07 17.09 12.85
N LEU A 20 -39.01 16.44 13.34
CA LEU A 20 -38.72 16.24 14.76
C LEU A 20 -37.86 17.37 15.36
N GLU A 21 -37.82 18.52 14.70
CA GLU A 21 -37.01 19.67 15.10
C GLU A 21 -37.93 20.85 15.43
N GLY A 22 -37.70 21.47 16.59
CA GLY A 22 -38.29 22.76 16.92
C GLY A 22 -37.67 23.87 16.06
N PRO A 23 -38.36 25.01 15.88
CA PRO A 23 -37.91 26.08 14.98
C PRO A 23 -36.58 26.76 15.37
N ASP A 24 -36.03 26.45 16.55
CA ASP A 24 -34.79 27.03 17.09
C ASP A 24 -33.58 26.07 17.05
N CYS A 25 -33.71 24.88 16.41
CA CYS A 25 -32.60 23.94 16.23
C CYS A 25 -31.82 24.23 14.94
N ASP A 26 -30.48 24.28 15.00
CA ASP A 26 -29.60 24.68 13.88
C ASP A 26 -29.29 23.58 12.85
N GLY A 27 -30.01 22.46 12.91
CA GLY A 27 -29.83 21.31 11.99
C GLY A 27 -28.52 20.51 12.22
N SER A 28 -27.78 20.76 13.30
CA SER A 28 -26.54 20.02 13.61
C SER A 28 -26.75 18.59 14.15
N GLY A 29 -27.97 18.27 14.57
CA GLY A 29 -28.47 16.90 14.75
C GLY A 29 -27.79 16.04 15.82
N ILE A 30 -28.13 16.25 17.10
CA ILE A 30 -28.17 15.20 18.14
C ILE A 30 -29.38 15.49 19.03
N ALA A 31 -30.34 14.58 19.06
CA ALA A 31 -31.41 14.58 20.05
C ALA A 31 -30.97 13.81 21.30
N ASP A 32 -31.08 14.43 22.47
CA ASP A 32 -31.15 13.73 23.74
C ASP A 32 -32.44 12.88 23.76
N PRO A 33 -32.44 11.60 24.16
CA PRO A 33 -33.69 10.86 24.44
C PRO A 33 -34.64 11.60 25.41
N ASP A 34 -34.13 12.48 26.28
CA ASP A 34 -34.93 13.30 27.21
C ASP A 34 -35.31 14.70 26.64
N SER A 35 -34.98 14.99 25.37
CA SER A 35 -35.49 16.14 24.58
C SER A 35 -35.02 17.57 24.95
N ASP A 36 -33.84 17.76 25.54
CA ASP A 36 -33.20 19.09 25.69
C ASP A 36 -32.04 19.27 24.68
N CYS A 37 -32.18 20.18 23.72
CA CYS A 37 -31.17 20.45 22.67
C CYS A 37 -30.55 21.86 22.79
N ASN A 38 -29.55 22.04 23.67
CA ASN A 38 -28.77 23.29 23.80
C ASN A 38 -27.48 23.34 22.96
N GLY A 39 -27.16 22.32 22.15
CA GLY A 39 -26.05 22.31 21.18
C GLY A 39 -24.62 22.21 21.75
N ASP A 40 -24.43 22.52 23.03
CA ASP A 40 -23.15 22.35 23.75
C ASP A 40 -22.86 20.89 24.13
N GLY A 41 -23.89 20.05 24.32
CA GLY A 41 -23.74 18.63 24.64
C GLY A 41 -23.47 18.35 26.12
N ILE A 42 -23.77 19.34 26.98
CA ILE A 42 -23.72 19.23 28.42
C ILE A 42 -25.14 18.93 28.90
N GLY A 43 -25.46 17.64 29.06
CA GLY A 43 -26.62 17.24 29.86
C GLY A 43 -26.47 17.75 31.29
N ASN A 44 -27.59 18.12 31.92
CA ASN A 44 -27.68 18.73 33.26
C ASN A 44 -26.65 18.12 34.27
N PRO A 45 -25.78 18.89 34.97
CA PRO A 45 -24.56 18.38 35.61
C PRO A 45 -24.72 17.33 36.72
N TYR A 46 -25.95 16.98 37.10
CA TYR A 46 -26.26 15.91 38.03
C TYR A 46 -27.51 15.14 37.58
N PRO A 47 -27.35 13.94 36.99
CA PRO A 47 -28.38 12.91 37.14
C PRO A 47 -28.59 12.74 38.65
N ARG A 48 -29.82 12.93 39.14
CA ARG A 48 -30.11 12.65 40.56
C ARG A 48 -29.69 11.21 40.85
N PRO A 49 -28.93 10.95 41.93
CA PRO A 49 -28.45 9.60 42.20
C PRO A 49 -29.65 8.63 42.27
N PRO A 50 -29.54 7.42 41.70
CA PRO A 50 -30.65 6.47 41.69
C PRO A 50 -31.21 6.27 43.09
N THR A 51 -32.53 6.26 43.23
CA THR A 51 -33.24 6.11 44.53
C THR A 51 -33.17 4.70 45.12
N HIS A 52 -32.27 3.85 44.61
CA HIS A 52 -31.85 2.61 45.21
C HIS A 52 -30.41 2.77 45.72
N GLY A 53 -30.24 2.66 47.03
CA GLY A 53 -28.93 2.83 47.67
C GLY A 53 -27.88 1.90 47.07
N PRO A 54 -26.60 2.33 47.04
CA PRO A 54 -25.56 1.60 46.33
C PRO A 54 -25.42 0.19 46.89
N ASP A 55 -25.65 -0.82 46.04
CA ASP A 55 -25.16 -2.16 46.33
C ASP A 55 -23.64 -2.06 46.50
N LYS A 56 -23.18 -2.27 47.74
CA LYS A 56 -21.78 -2.11 48.10
C LYS A 56 -20.90 -3.19 47.47
N ASN A 57 -21.50 -4.28 47.00
CA ASN A 57 -20.80 -5.45 46.48
C ASN A 57 -21.10 -5.68 45.00
N ARG A 58 -20.78 -4.68 44.17
CA ARG A 58 -20.86 -4.71 42.69
C ARG A 58 -20.10 -5.89 42.10
N GLU A 59 -20.79 -7.02 41.94
CA GLU A 59 -20.20 -8.31 41.54
C GLU A 59 -18.99 -8.71 42.42
N GLY A 60 -18.95 -8.25 43.69
CA GLY A 60 -17.82 -8.45 44.60
C GLY A 60 -16.54 -7.65 44.26
N PHE A 61 -16.62 -6.65 43.38
CA PHE A 61 -15.49 -5.80 43.01
C PHE A 61 -14.94 -5.01 44.21
N LEU A 62 -13.63 -5.11 44.45
CA LEU A 62 -12.94 -4.39 45.50
C LEU A 62 -12.41 -3.05 44.96
N PHE A 63 -12.92 -1.95 45.51
CA PHE A 63 -12.44 -0.59 45.19
C PHE A 63 -11.20 -0.23 46.01
N ASP A 64 -10.18 0.32 45.35
CA ASP A 64 -9.00 0.92 45.99
C ASP A 64 -9.40 2.14 46.84
N ASN A 65 -10.37 2.92 46.37
CA ASN A 65 -10.96 4.05 47.09
C ASN A 65 -12.50 3.94 47.10
N PRO A 66 -13.11 3.46 48.20
CA PRO A 66 -14.56 3.32 48.33
C PRO A 66 -15.28 4.62 48.74
N SER A 67 -14.65 5.79 48.66
CA SER A 67 -15.30 7.07 49.00
C SER A 67 -16.40 7.44 48.00
N THR A 68 -17.58 7.74 48.51
CA THR A 68 -18.71 8.26 47.73
C THR A 68 -18.65 9.78 47.55
N THR A 69 -17.78 10.48 48.29
CA THR A 69 -17.63 11.95 48.25
C THR A 69 -16.20 12.29 47.83
N CYS A 70 -16.05 12.87 46.65
CA CYS A 70 -14.76 13.05 45.99
C CYS A 70 -14.71 14.36 45.18
N PRO A 71 -13.52 15.00 45.05
CA PRO A 71 -13.35 16.19 44.19
C PRO A 71 -13.36 15.87 42.69
N TYR A 72 -13.13 14.61 42.29
CA TYR A 72 -13.30 14.09 40.93
C TYR A 72 -14.21 12.86 40.93
N VAL A 73 -14.51 12.30 39.75
CA VAL A 73 -15.41 11.13 39.60
C VAL A 73 -15.02 9.97 40.52
N THR A 74 -15.98 9.37 41.22
CA THR A 74 -15.72 8.25 42.13
C THR A 74 -15.32 7.00 41.36
N GLN A 75 -14.55 6.08 41.98
CA GLN A 75 -14.27 4.78 41.35
C GLN A 75 -15.56 3.98 41.08
N MET A 76 -16.57 4.18 41.92
CA MET A 76 -17.91 3.68 41.70
C MET A 76 -18.50 4.21 40.38
N HIS A 77 -18.50 5.51 40.13
CA HIS A 77 -19.00 6.07 38.87
C HIS A 77 -18.25 5.52 37.65
N ILE A 78 -16.92 5.34 37.74
CA ILE A 78 -16.10 4.74 36.67
C ILE A 78 -16.53 3.28 36.39
N TRP A 79 -16.79 2.49 37.43
CA TRP A 79 -17.28 1.10 37.28
C TRP A 79 -18.67 1.06 36.63
N ASP A 80 -19.58 1.93 37.08
CA ASP A 80 -20.94 2.03 36.52
C ASP A 80 -20.91 2.44 35.05
N ALA A 81 -20.04 3.39 34.69
CA ALA A 81 -19.85 3.83 33.31
C ALA A 81 -19.50 2.65 32.39
N PHE A 82 -18.47 1.87 32.73
CA PHE A 82 -18.09 0.69 31.93
C PHE A 82 -19.18 -0.39 31.90
N LYS A 83 -19.85 -0.66 33.03
CA LYS A 83 -20.92 -1.66 33.10
C LYS A 83 -22.21 -1.25 32.40
N SER A 84 -22.49 0.05 32.27
CA SER A 84 -23.65 0.54 31.53
C SER A 84 -23.55 0.26 30.02
N LEU A 85 -22.32 0.29 29.48
CA LEU A 85 -22.02 -0.01 28.07
C LEU A 85 -22.26 -1.48 27.69
N GLU A 86 -22.28 -2.40 28.67
CA GLU A 86 -22.58 -3.82 28.46
C GLU A 86 -24.01 -4.01 27.94
N LYS A 87 -24.95 -3.18 28.43
CA LYS A 87 -26.38 -3.27 28.14
C LYS A 87 -26.86 -2.25 27.11
N ASP A 88 -26.15 -1.13 27.00
CA ASP A 88 -26.54 -0.03 26.12
C ASP A 88 -25.30 0.75 25.65
N MET A 89 -24.87 0.43 24.43
CA MET A 89 -23.74 1.09 23.76
C MET A 89 -24.04 2.54 23.34
N SER A 90 -25.30 3.01 23.34
CA SER A 90 -25.62 4.41 23.01
C SER A 90 -25.12 5.38 24.10
N LYS A 91 -25.02 4.91 25.34
CA LYS A 91 -24.47 5.68 26.48
C LYS A 91 -23.03 6.10 26.32
N LEU A 92 -22.31 5.55 25.34
CA LEU A 92 -20.99 6.04 24.93
C LEU A 92 -20.99 7.55 24.64
N PHE A 93 -22.06 8.06 23.99
CA PHE A 93 -22.21 9.47 23.65
C PHE A 93 -22.53 10.37 24.85
N THR A 94 -22.93 9.79 25.98
CA THR A 94 -23.11 10.53 27.26
C THR A 94 -21.86 10.47 28.15
N LEU A 95 -21.09 9.38 28.06
CA LEU A 95 -19.91 9.10 28.91
C LEU A 95 -18.59 9.64 28.34
N ILE A 96 -18.50 9.83 27.02
CA ILE A 96 -17.31 10.34 26.34
C ILE A 96 -17.65 11.71 25.74
N HIS A 97 -16.81 12.71 26.00
CA HIS A 97 -17.01 14.05 25.49
C HIS A 97 -16.84 14.10 23.96
N LYS A 98 -17.66 14.90 23.25
CA LYS A 98 -17.65 14.97 21.78
C LYS A 98 -16.26 15.23 21.18
N ASN A 99 -15.48 16.14 21.77
CA ASN A 99 -14.11 16.45 21.35
C ASN A 99 -13.05 15.65 22.14
N VAL A 100 -13.25 14.34 22.34
CA VAL A 100 -12.32 13.47 23.07
C VAL A 100 -10.99 13.28 22.32
N SER A 101 -9.88 13.41 23.05
CA SER A 101 -8.57 12.93 22.57
C SER A 101 -8.45 11.43 22.82
N PHE A 102 -8.84 10.59 21.86
CA PHE A 102 -8.85 9.13 21.99
C PHE A 102 -7.65 8.49 21.28
N THR A 103 -6.86 7.67 21.98
CA THR A 103 -5.73 6.93 21.40
C THR A 103 -5.84 5.44 21.67
N VAL A 104 -5.97 4.62 20.63
CA VAL A 104 -5.95 3.15 20.74
C VAL A 104 -4.54 2.65 20.41
N MET A 105 -3.81 2.20 21.43
CA MET A 105 -2.42 1.75 21.33
C MET A 105 -2.31 0.26 20.98
N GLY A 106 -1.75 -0.05 19.81
CA GLY A 106 -1.46 -1.42 19.40
C GLY A 106 -1.11 -1.55 17.93
N ASN A 107 -1.03 -2.80 17.46
CA ASN A 107 -0.81 -3.16 16.06
C ASN A 107 -2.01 -3.98 15.53
N HIS A 108 -3.22 -3.39 15.61
CA HIS A 108 -4.48 -4.00 15.18
C HIS A 108 -5.29 -3.03 14.31
N PRO A 109 -6.31 -3.47 13.54
CA PRO A 109 -6.98 -2.65 12.53
C PRO A 109 -7.65 -1.35 13.01
N ILE A 110 -7.93 -1.23 14.32
CA ILE A 110 -8.53 -0.04 14.97
C ILE A 110 -7.50 0.83 15.73
N ALA A 111 -6.20 0.58 15.56
CA ALA A 111 -5.14 1.33 16.24
C ALA A 111 -4.94 2.69 15.56
N GLY A 112 -4.88 3.74 16.37
CA GLY A 112 -4.82 5.11 15.87
C GLY A 112 -5.08 6.15 16.95
N HIS A 113 -5.05 7.40 16.53
CA HIS A 113 -5.47 8.55 17.31
C HIS A 113 -6.69 9.18 16.63
N TYR A 114 -7.69 9.54 17.43
CA TYR A 114 -8.97 10.12 17.03
C TYR A 114 -9.18 11.39 17.84
N GLY A 115 -9.51 12.50 17.17
CA GLY A 115 -9.64 13.82 17.79
C GLY A 115 -11.04 14.13 18.35
N ASP A 116 -11.99 13.23 18.10
CA ASP A 116 -13.39 13.34 18.52
C ASP A 116 -14.03 11.94 18.61
N LEU A 117 -15.20 11.91 19.25
CA LEU A 117 -15.94 10.69 19.52
C LEU A 117 -16.52 10.05 18.25
N MET A 118 -16.94 10.84 17.26
CA MET A 118 -17.60 10.32 16.07
C MET A 118 -16.61 9.54 15.19
N HIS A 119 -15.40 10.09 14.97
CA HIS A 119 -14.34 9.38 14.26
C HIS A 119 -13.88 8.13 15.00
N PHE A 120 -13.83 8.14 16.34
CA PHE A 120 -13.55 6.92 17.12
C PHE A 120 -14.68 5.88 16.97
N TYR A 121 -15.94 6.30 17.07
CA TYR A 121 -17.10 5.42 16.93
C TYR A 121 -17.12 4.73 15.56
N VAL A 122 -17.02 5.48 14.47
CA VAL A 122 -17.07 4.94 13.10
C VAL A 122 -15.85 4.07 12.78
N ASN A 123 -14.63 4.54 13.10
CA ASN A 123 -13.39 3.88 12.65
C ASN A 123 -12.85 2.80 13.58
N ALA A 124 -13.33 2.73 14.83
CA ALA A 124 -12.96 1.70 15.79
C ALA A 124 -14.16 0.88 16.27
N LEU A 125 -15.17 1.52 16.89
CA LEU A 125 -16.24 0.76 17.56
C LEU A 125 -17.22 0.08 16.60
N ARG A 126 -17.70 0.75 15.54
CA ARG A 126 -18.58 0.12 14.52
C ARG A 126 -17.91 -1.13 13.95
N ARG A 127 -16.63 -1.02 13.58
CA ARG A 127 -15.82 -2.13 13.03
C ARG A 127 -15.57 -3.27 14.02
N VAL A 128 -15.66 -3.01 15.32
CA VAL A 128 -15.56 -4.04 16.38
C VAL A 128 -16.93 -4.66 16.63
N SER A 129 -17.99 -3.86 16.76
CA SER A 129 -19.36 -4.34 17.01
C SER A 129 -19.89 -5.24 15.90
N VAL A 130 -19.58 -4.95 14.62
CA VAL A 130 -19.96 -5.80 13.48
C VAL A 130 -19.35 -7.21 13.57
N LEU A 131 -18.26 -7.42 14.31
CA LEU A 131 -17.64 -8.75 14.46
C LEU A 131 -18.40 -9.66 15.43
N PHE A 132 -19.28 -9.12 16.27
CA PHE A 132 -20.08 -9.88 17.25
C PHE A 132 -21.57 -9.48 17.26
N TYR A 133 -22.04 -8.77 16.24
CA TYR A 133 -23.41 -8.23 16.17
C TYR A 133 -24.48 -9.32 16.26
N ASP A 134 -24.22 -10.49 15.66
CA ASP A 134 -25.17 -11.62 15.64
C ASP A 134 -25.29 -12.31 17.01
N HIS A 135 -24.39 -11.98 17.95
CA HIS A 135 -24.31 -12.49 19.32
C HIS A 135 -24.12 -11.35 20.34
N ALA A 136 -24.67 -10.16 20.06
CA ALA A 136 -24.55 -8.99 20.92
C ALA A 136 -25.14 -9.20 22.32
N ASP A 137 -26.10 -10.11 22.46
CA ASP A 137 -26.69 -10.58 23.73
C ASP A 137 -25.69 -11.34 24.63
N ARG A 138 -24.59 -11.84 24.07
CA ARG A 138 -23.54 -12.58 24.76
C ARG A 138 -22.31 -11.71 25.09
N PHE A 139 -22.37 -10.39 24.86
CA PHE A 139 -21.27 -9.47 25.15
C PHE A 139 -21.27 -9.05 26.63
N GLU A 140 -20.15 -9.26 27.33
CA GLU A 140 -20.01 -8.99 28.77
C GLU A 140 -18.80 -8.07 29.04
N ILE A 141 -18.94 -7.11 29.96
CA ILE A 141 -17.89 -6.16 30.35
C ILE A 141 -17.59 -6.32 31.84
N HIS A 142 -16.39 -6.80 32.17
CA HIS A 142 -15.97 -7.01 33.56
C HIS A 142 -14.79 -6.09 33.92
N PRO A 143 -15.02 -4.96 34.61
CA PRO A 143 -13.95 -4.24 35.28
C PRO A 143 -13.21 -5.17 36.27
N ARG A 144 -11.88 -5.25 36.17
CA ARG A 144 -11.02 -6.10 37.03
C ARG A 144 -10.23 -5.31 38.07
N ALA A 145 -9.84 -4.08 37.75
CA ALA A 145 -9.17 -3.15 38.67
C ALA A 145 -9.44 -1.71 38.22
N ILE A 146 -9.58 -0.78 39.17
CA ILE A 146 -9.71 0.66 38.93
C ILE A 146 -8.79 1.38 39.91
N HIS A 147 -7.85 2.15 39.38
CA HIS A 147 -6.88 2.93 40.14
C HIS A 147 -7.04 4.42 39.82
N GLY A 148 -6.84 5.29 40.81
CA GLY A 148 -7.15 6.72 40.65
C GLY A 148 -8.66 6.97 40.52
N GLY A 149 -9.05 8.04 39.83
CA GLY A 149 -10.34 8.69 40.13
C GLY A 149 -10.30 9.33 41.52
N CYS A 150 -11.46 9.75 42.02
CA CYS A 150 -11.69 10.39 43.33
C CYS A 150 -10.72 11.54 43.68
N GLU A 151 -9.53 11.22 44.18
CA GLU A 151 -8.40 12.14 44.44
C GLU A 151 -7.73 12.69 43.17
N SER A 152 -7.96 12.10 41.99
CA SER A 152 -7.32 12.46 40.73
C SER A 152 -8.33 12.58 39.58
N ARG A 153 -8.11 13.58 38.70
CA ARG A 153 -8.80 13.70 37.41
C ARG A 153 -8.44 12.58 36.41
N TRP A 154 -7.43 11.77 36.71
CA TRP A 154 -7.01 10.62 35.92
C TRP A 154 -7.35 9.32 36.65
N SER A 155 -7.81 8.32 35.89
CA SER A 155 -7.99 6.95 36.35
C SER A 155 -7.42 5.94 35.36
N VAL A 156 -7.12 4.74 35.85
CA VAL A 156 -6.68 3.59 35.06
C VAL A 156 -7.59 2.42 35.39
N ALA A 157 -8.34 1.94 34.41
CA ALA A 157 -9.22 0.78 34.55
C ALA A 157 -8.69 -0.40 33.73
N GLU A 158 -8.46 -1.55 34.36
CA GLU A 158 -8.31 -2.82 33.64
C GLU A 158 -9.71 -3.41 33.42
N VAL A 159 -10.14 -3.50 32.17
CA VAL A 159 -11.49 -3.93 31.78
C VAL A 159 -11.40 -5.14 30.88
N ASN A 160 -12.17 -6.18 31.19
CA ASN A 160 -12.19 -7.43 30.45
C ASN A 160 -13.47 -7.56 29.62
N PHE A 161 -13.31 -7.68 28.32
CA PHE A 161 -14.40 -7.80 27.36
C PHE A 161 -14.53 -9.26 26.94
N ARG A 162 -15.72 -9.82 27.08
CA ARG A 162 -16.06 -11.18 26.66
C ARG A 162 -17.21 -11.15 25.67
N GLY A 163 -17.28 -12.16 24.82
CA GLY A 163 -18.38 -12.34 23.88
C GLY A 163 -18.05 -13.39 22.84
N VAL A 164 -18.88 -13.47 21.81
CA VAL A 164 -18.73 -14.44 20.71
C VAL A 164 -18.78 -13.71 19.39
N MET A 165 -17.84 -14.02 18.49
CA MET A 165 -17.82 -13.45 17.15
C MET A 165 -18.89 -14.10 16.27
N ASN A 166 -19.31 -13.45 15.18
CA ASN A 166 -20.29 -14.00 14.24
C ASN A 166 -19.81 -15.32 13.57
N SER A 167 -18.52 -15.69 13.70
CA SER A 167 -17.99 -17.00 13.30
C SER A 167 -18.35 -18.15 14.26
N GLY A 168 -18.87 -17.83 15.45
CA GLY A 168 -19.10 -18.75 16.55
C GLY A 168 -17.93 -18.88 17.53
N ASP A 169 -16.81 -18.17 17.31
CA ASP A 169 -15.62 -18.21 18.18
C ASP A 169 -15.79 -17.30 19.41
N ASP A 170 -15.53 -17.83 20.61
CA ASP A 170 -15.49 -17.04 21.85
C ASP A 170 -14.26 -16.10 21.89
N PHE A 171 -14.40 -14.90 22.48
CA PHE A 171 -13.29 -14.00 22.78
C PHE A 171 -13.26 -13.57 24.26
N ASP A 172 -12.05 -13.46 24.82
CA ASP A 172 -11.79 -12.96 26.18
C ASP A 172 -10.57 -12.00 26.13
N ILE A 173 -10.81 -10.69 26.29
CA ILE A 173 -9.81 -9.64 26.03
C ILE A 173 -9.75 -8.62 27.18
N VAL A 174 -8.63 -8.62 27.92
CA VAL A 174 -8.29 -7.54 28.87
C VAL A 174 -7.68 -6.34 28.15
N ASN A 175 -8.28 -5.17 28.35
CA ASN A 175 -7.81 -3.88 27.86
C ASN A 175 -7.61 -2.91 29.03
N VAL A 176 -6.55 -2.10 28.99
CA VAL A 176 -6.27 -1.08 30.00
C VAL A 176 -6.68 0.27 29.46
N TRP A 177 -7.61 0.94 30.14
CA TRP A 177 -8.13 2.26 29.81
C TRP A 177 -7.53 3.29 30.75
N VAL A 178 -6.63 4.14 30.24
CA VAL A 178 -6.13 5.33 30.95
C VAL A 178 -7.00 6.50 30.53
N THR A 179 -7.76 7.08 31.46
CA THR A 179 -8.83 8.05 31.17
C THR A 179 -8.67 9.30 32.01
N ARG A 180 -8.84 10.47 31.39
CA ARG A 180 -8.96 11.77 32.07
C ARG A 180 -10.42 12.19 32.05
N TRP A 181 -10.93 12.52 33.22
CA TRP A 181 -12.32 12.90 33.44
C TRP A 181 -12.45 14.40 33.69
N HIS A 182 -13.56 14.97 33.22
CA HIS A 182 -14.00 16.32 33.49
C HIS A 182 -15.53 16.34 33.47
N GLU A 183 -16.15 16.87 34.52
CA GLU A 183 -17.62 17.02 34.63
C GLU A 183 -18.41 15.73 34.33
N GLY A 184 -17.90 14.58 34.80
CA GLY A 184 -18.52 13.27 34.59
C GLY A 184 -18.21 12.60 33.25
N GLN A 185 -17.58 13.29 32.30
CA GLN A 185 -17.22 12.74 30.98
C GLN A 185 -15.74 12.45 30.83
N MET A 186 -15.42 11.46 30.01
CA MET A 186 -14.05 11.20 29.55
C MET A 186 -13.66 12.15 28.42
N VAL A 187 -12.65 12.98 28.66
CA VAL A 187 -12.14 14.01 27.72
C VAL A 187 -10.80 13.64 27.08
N GLU A 188 -10.10 12.66 27.63
CA GLU A 188 -8.91 12.06 27.02
C GLU A 188 -8.82 10.59 27.41
N ILE A 189 -8.59 9.71 26.43
CA ILE A 189 -8.63 8.26 26.61
C ILE A 189 -7.44 7.63 25.89
N ARG A 190 -6.73 6.73 26.57
CA ARG A 190 -5.66 5.92 25.98
C ARG A 190 -5.91 4.46 26.33
N THR A 191 -6.25 3.64 25.33
CA THR A 191 -6.50 2.20 25.51
C THR A 191 -5.30 1.38 25.06
N LYS A 192 -4.98 0.31 25.79
CA LYS A 192 -3.86 -0.59 25.50
C LYS A 192 -4.21 -2.01 25.93
N ARG A 193 -4.17 -2.97 24.99
CA ARG A 193 -4.38 -4.39 25.32
C ARG A 193 -3.33 -4.85 26.36
N SER A 194 -3.79 -5.35 27.50
CA SER A 194 -2.88 -5.84 28.56
C SER A 194 -2.22 -7.13 28.11
N ARG A 195 -0.91 -7.11 27.83
CA ARG A 195 -0.20 -8.28 27.29
C ARG A 195 1.20 -8.44 27.87
N VAL A 196 1.30 -9.42 28.76
CA VAL A 196 2.55 -10.15 29.06
C VAL A 196 2.77 -11.16 27.92
N ALA A 197 4.03 -11.43 27.55
CA ALA A 197 4.36 -12.51 26.62
C ALA A 197 4.51 -13.83 27.39
N CYS A 198 4.11 -14.97 26.81
CA CYS A 198 4.36 -16.26 27.44
C CYS A 198 5.86 -16.51 27.64
N THR A 199 6.23 -17.33 28.62
CA THR A 199 7.62 -17.58 29.03
C THR A 199 8.48 -18.10 27.87
N SER A 200 7.89 -18.95 27.02
CA SER A 200 8.53 -19.51 25.81
C SER A 200 8.83 -18.43 24.76
N CYS A 201 7.90 -17.52 24.46
CA CYS A 201 8.18 -16.40 23.54
C CYS A 201 9.13 -15.36 24.14
N GLN A 202 9.01 -15.09 25.44
CA GLN A 202 9.82 -14.10 26.15
C GLN A 202 11.30 -14.53 26.22
N SER A 203 11.56 -15.77 26.64
CA SER A 203 12.92 -16.35 26.69
C SER A 203 13.58 -16.42 25.31
N ARG A 204 12.80 -16.77 24.27
CA ARG A 204 13.28 -16.85 22.88
C ARG A 204 13.33 -15.49 22.15
N LYS A 205 12.96 -14.39 22.82
CA LYS A 205 12.85 -13.02 22.26
C LYS A 205 12.01 -12.94 20.97
N ARG A 206 10.94 -13.73 20.87
CA ARG A 206 10.02 -13.78 19.72
C ARG A 206 8.71 -13.06 20.00
N LYS A 207 8.03 -12.62 18.93
CA LYS A 207 6.71 -12.00 19.01
C LYS A 207 5.69 -13.03 19.53
N CYS A 208 5.12 -12.77 20.71
CA CYS A 208 4.02 -13.54 21.27
C CYS A 208 2.68 -13.03 20.74
N SER A 209 1.66 -13.88 20.64
CA SER A 209 0.29 -13.54 20.21
C SER A 209 -0.75 -13.49 21.35
N GLY A 210 -0.41 -13.95 22.56
CA GLY A 210 -1.13 -13.64 23.81
C GLY A 210 -2.35 -14.51 24.14
N ASP A 211 -2.76 -15.31 23.17
CA ASP A 211 -3.60 -16.52 23.25
C ASP A 211 -2.90 -17.64 24.03
N GLN A 212 -3.65 -18.67 24.46
CA GLN A 212 -3.12 -19.83 25.20
C GLN A 212 -3.68 -21.14 24.62
N PRO A 213 -2.84 -21.99 23.98
CA PRO A 213 -1.44 -21.74 23.61
C PRO A 213 -1.34 -20.61 22.59
N CYS A 214 -0.27 -19.82 22.64
CA CYS A 214 -0.16 -18.69 21.72
C CYS A 214 0.20 -19.16 20.30
N SER A 215 -0.38 -18.59 19.24
CA SER A 215 -0.11 -18.93 17.83
C SER A 215 1.37 -19.18 17.50
N THR A 216 2.30 -18.40 18.06
CA THR A 216 3.75 -18.63 17.92
C THR A 216 4.18 -19.96 18.57
N CYS A 217 3.73 -20.25 19.80
CA CYS A 217 4.03 -21.51 20.46
C CYS A 217 3.32 -22.71 19.80
N LEU A 218 2.07 -22.53 19.36
CA LEU A 218 1.29 -23.52 18.63
C LEU A 218 1.98 -23.88 17.30
N GLN A 219 2.41 -22.88 16.53
CA GLN A 219 3.14 -23.07 15.27
C GLN A 219 4.48 -23.80 15.44
N PHE A 220 5.19 -23.55 16.55
CA PHE A 220 6.47 -24.21 16.84
C PHE A 220 6.34 -25.49 17.69
N GLY A 221 5.12 -25.95 18.00
CA GLY A 221 4.89 -27.16 18.80
C GLY A 221 5.52 -27.13 20.20
N VAL A 222 5.59 -25.94 20.83
CA VAL A 222 6.23 -25.76 22.14
C VAL A 222 5.22 -25.37 23.21
N ASP A 223 5.46 -25.85 24.43
CA ASP A 223 4.61 -25.55 25.58
C ASP A 223 4.52 -24.03 25.84
N CYS A 224 3.32 -23.58 26.17
CA CYS A 224 2.94 -22.17 26.21
C CYS A 224 2.37 -21.78 27.58
N GLN A 225 3.28 -21.53 28.52
CA GLN A 225 2.95 -21.15 29.88
C GLN A 225 3.13 -19.64 30.12
N TYR A 226 2.30 -19.07 30.99
CA TYR A 226 2.37 -17.67 31.42
C TYR A 226 2.72 -17.60 32.92
N ASP A 227 3.88 -17.03 33.25
CA ASP A 227 4.27 -16.80 34.66
C ASP A 227 3.60 -15.50 35.16
N LEU A 228 2.51 -15.67 35.90
CA LEU A 228 1.75 -14.57 36.51
C LEU A 228 2.35 -14.08 37.85
N LEU A 229 3.37 -14.75 38.39
CA LEU A 229 3.96 -14.46 39.71
C LEU A 229 5.24 -13.63 39.65
N SER A 230 5.95 -13.64 38.51
CA SER A 230 7.22 -12.91 38.29
C SER A 230 7.20 -11.43 38.67
N ARG A 231 6.05 -10.75 38.58
CA ARG A 231 5.97 -9.28 38.79
C ARG A 231 6.18 -8.85 40.24
N LYS A 232 6.01 -9.75 41.23
CA LYS A 232 6.08 -9.41 42.66
C LYS A 232 7.51 -9.27 43.23
N LYS A 233 8.56 -9.41 42.42
CA LYS A 233 9.96 -9.54 42.91
C LYS A 233 11.01 -8.61 42.27
N ARG A 234 10.62 -7.56 41.53
CA ARG A 234 11.59 -6.62 40.90
C ARG A 234 11.55 -5.16 41.34
N ASP A 235 10.50 -4.70 42.02
CA ASP A 235 10.41 -3.34 42.55
C ASP A 235 10.60 -3.27 44.07
N VAL A 236 11.73 -3.81 44.56
CA VAL A 236 12.32 -3.39 45.85
C VAL A 236 13.86 -3.41 45.73
N ARG A 237 14.48 -2.24 45.60
CA ARG A 237 15.87 -2.00 46.00
C ARG A 237 15.95 -0.73 46.83
N PRO A 238 16.23 -0.80 48.15
CA PRO A 238 16.41 0.37 49.00
C PRO A 238 17.70 1.13 48.67
N LEU A 239 17.75 2.38 49.13
CA LEU A 239 18.88 3.30 49.03
C LEU A 239 20.02 2.96 50.03
N ARG A 240 21.27 3.26 49.62
CA ARG A 240 22.50 3.43 50.44
C ARG A 240 23.10 2.16 51.09
N PRO A 241 24.34 2.23 51.62
CA PRO A 241 25.55 2.78 50.98
C PRO A 241 26.76 1.81 51.13
N HIS A 242 27.85 2.01 50.37
CA HIS A 242 29.12 1.32 50.64
C HIS A 242 30.34 2.23 50.45
N PRO A 243 31.47 1.94 51.14
CA PRO A 243 32.30 3.00 51.70
C PRO A 243 33.65 3.20 51.02
N THR A 244 34.27 4.30 51.44
CA THR A 244 35.68 4.68 51.31
C THR A 244 36.68 3.53 51.18
N ASN A 245 37.60 3.66 50.22
CA ASN A 245 39.02 3.62 50.53
C ASN A 245 39.77 4.69 49.73
N THR A 246 40.55 5.47 50.47
CA THR A 246 41.32 6.69 50.14
C THR A 246 42.80 6.42 50.48
N PRO A 247 43.78 7.37 50.35
CA PRO A 247 43.88 8.61 49.56
C PRO A 247 45.28 8.90 48.91
N SER A 248 45.38 10.01 48.15
CA SER A 248 46.52 10.99 48.03
C SER A 248 47.92 10.52 47.56
N VAL A 249 48.91 11.34 47.13
CA VAL A 249 49.23 12.80 47.21
C VAL A 249 49.96 13.23 45.89
N ALA A 250 50.26 14.51 45.55
CA ALA A 250 49.45 15.68 45.17
C ALA A 250 50.37 16.86 44.68
N SER A 251 49.83 17.89 44.01
CA SER A 251 50.46 19.24 43.75
C SER A 251 51.48 19.35 42.59
N VAL A 252 51.84 20.48 41.94
CA VAL A 252 51.69 21.96 42.14
C VAL A 252 51.45 22.70 40.78
N VAL A 253 51.26 24.04 40.81
CA VAL A 253 50.80 25.05 39.81
C VAL A 253 51.93 25.79 39.03
N HIS A 254 51.54 26.62 38.02
CA HIS A 254 52.26 27.70 37.26
C HIS A 254 52.82 27.32 35.86
N ASP A 255 52.86 28.18 34.82
CA ASP A 255 52.27 29.52 34.57
C ASP A 255 52.12 29.77 33.03
N ASP A 256 51.32 30.76 32.60
CA ASP A 256 51.15 31.20 31.19
C ASP A 256 52.15 32.33 30.81
N PRO A 257 52.50 32.52 29.51
CA PRO A 257 51.84 33.61 28.77
C PRO A 257 51.56 33.33 27.27
N THR A 258 50.31 33.58 26.85
CA THR A 258 49.89 33.67 25.43
C THR A 258 50.58 34.82 24.62
N PRO A 259 50.58 34.76 23.26
CA PRO A 259 49.45 35.31 22.48
C PRO A 259 49.02 34.37 21.31
N LYS A 260 47.75 33.94 21.25
CA LYS A 260 46.57 34.63 20.67
C LYS A 260 46.62 34.88 19.15
N ASN A 261 45.78 34.15 18.39
CA ASN A 261 45.11 34.68 17.19
C ASN A 261 43.81 33.91 16.82
N HIS A 262 42.76 34.20 17.57
CA HIS A 262 41.32 34.15 17.26
C HIS A 262 40.67 35.26 18.14
N PRO A 263 39.42 35.75 17.93
CA PRO A 263 38.32 35.27 17.08
C PRO A 263 37.77 36.45 16.19
N PRO A 264 36.45 36.77 15.97
CA PRO A 264 35.26 36.60 16.82
C PRO A 264 34.04 35.84 16.21
N PRO A 265 33.06 35.42 17.03
CA PRO A 265 31.78 34.82 16.61
C PRO A 265 30.53 35.71 16.91
N HIS A 266 29.35 35.18 16.56
CA HIS A 266 27.97 35.61 16.91
C HIS A 266 27.37 36.87 16.25
N HIS A 267 26.17 36.70 15.65
CA HIS A 267 24.94 37.36 16.12
C HIS A 267 23.67 36.62 15.64
N ASP A 268 22.76 36.41 16.60
CA ASP A 268 21.28 36.33 16.60
C ASP A 268 20.43 35.64 15.52
N GLN A 269 19.39 34.95 16.02
CA GLN A 269 18.23 34.46 15.27
C GLN A 269 17.24 35.58 14.91
N PRO A 270 16.42 35.35 13.87
CA PRO A 270 14.96 35.45 14.06
C PRO A 270 14.24 34.10 13.93
N ALA A 271 12.95 34.10 14.31
CA ALA A 271 12.07 32.94 14.41
C ALA A 271 11.83 32.17 13.09
N PRO A 272 11.42 30.89 13.14
CA PRO A 272 11.10 30.10 11.95
C PRO A 272 9.78 30.56 11.31
N GLY A 273 9.88 31.49 10.36
CA GLY A 273 8.81 31.81 9.42
C GLY A 273 8.66 30.73 8.34
N ASP A 274 7.45 30.56 7.81
CA ASP A 274 7.13 29.59 6.78
C ASP A 274 8.07 29.67 5.57
N SER A 275 8.60 28.52 5.18
CA SER A 275 9.26 28.32 3.89
C SER A 275 9.04 26.88 3.46
N THR A 276 8.04 26.70 2.60
CA THR A 276 7.56 25.44 2.02
C THR A 276 8.52 24.87 0.97
N GLY A 277 9.82 24.89 1.25
CA GLY A 277 10.86 24.19 0.50
C GLY A 277 10.80 22.70 0.78
N ILE A 278 9.95 21.98 0.05
CA ILE A 278 9.91 20.51 0.05
C ILE A 278 11.32 20.00 -0.28
N ARG A 279 11.93 19.22 0.62
CA ARG A 279 13.27 18.64 0.38
C ARG A 279 13.21 17.74 -0.87
N LEU A 280 13.82 18.20 -1.96
CA LEU A 280 13.81 17.54 -3.27
C LEU A 280 14.55 16.18 -3.28
N ASN A 281 15.43 15.95 -2.30
CA ASN A 281 16.08 14.66 -2.04
C ASN A 281 15.17 13.67 -1.27
N SER A 282 13.85 13.83 -1.35
CA SER A 282 12.90 12.88 -0.77
C SER A 282 12.87 11.60 -1.60
N ARG A 283 12.99 10.44 -0.92
CA ARG A 283 12.87 9.10 -1.53
C ARG A 283 11.50 8.89 -2.24
N GLU A 284 10.53 9.73 -1.93
CA GLU A 284 9.19 9.79 -2.54
C GLU A 284 9.13 10.57 -3.88
N ALA A 285 10.26 11.08 -4.40
CA ALA A 285 10.29 11.86 -5.64
C ALA A 285 9.84 11.04 -6.87
N ASN A 286 10.28 9.78 -6.97
CA ASN A 286 10.06 8.93 -8.14
C ASN A 286 8.77 8.09 -8.04
N SER A 287 8.13 8.01 -6.87
CA SER A 287 6.99 7.12 -6.65
C SER A 287 5.67 7.71 -7.11
N GLY A 288 5.01 6.99 -8.02
CA GLY A 288 3.63 7.28 -8.42
C GLY A 288 2.64 7.21 -7.26
N ALA A 289 2.81 6.30 -6.30
CA ALA A 289 1.95 6.23 -5.11
C ALA A 289 2.08 7.48 -4.22
N ALA A 290 3.29 7.99 -4.03
CA ALA A 290 3.50 9.22 -3.27
C ALA A 290 2.92 10.44 -3.98
N PHE A 291 3.01 10.49 -5.31
CA PHE A 291 2.35 11.51 -6.12
C PHE A 291 0.82 11.45 -6.01
N VAL A 292 0.21 10.27 -6.13
CA VAL A 292 -1.25 10.07 -5.97
C VAL A 292 -1.71 10.51 -4.58
N ARG A 293 -0.97 10.17 -3.53
CA ARG A 293 -1.24 10.64 -2.17
C ARG A 293 -1.14 12.17 -2.05
N ARG A 294 -0.10 12.79 -2.65
CA ARG A 294 0.05 14.26 -2.69
C ARG A 294 -1.07 14.94 -3.49
N LEU A 295 -1.60 14.29 -4.53
CA LEU A 295 -2.75 14.77 -5.30
C LEU A 295 -4.02 14.69 -4.47
N ALA A 296 -4.32 13.52 -3.87
CA ALA A 296 -5.50 13.35 -3.02
C ALA A 296 -5.50 14.31 -1.83
N LEU A 297 -4.36 14.52 -1.16
CA LEU A 297 -4.19 15.52 -0.10
C LEU A 297 -4.46 16.98 -0.55
N LYS A 298 -4.32 17.29 -1.85
CA LYS A 298 -4.65 18.61 -2.43
C LYS A 298 -6.11 18.73 -2.87
N ILE A 299 -6.85 17.62 -2.96
CA ILE A 299 -8.27 17.61 -3.34
C ILE A 299 -9.12 17.51 -2.06
N ASP A 300 -8.82 16.54 -1.18
CA ASP A 300 -9.43 16.37 0.13
C ASP A 300 -8.35 16.05 1.18
N PRO A 301 -7.90 17.05 1.97
CA PRO A 301 -6.91 16.85 3.03
C PRO A 301 -7.40 15.97 4.19
N ARG A 302 -8.71 15.82 4.40
CA ARG A 302 -9.29 15.14 5.57
C ARG A 302 -9.40 13.63 5.33
N ASN A 303 -9.79 13.23 4.12
CA ASN A 303 -10.03 11.81 3.78
C ASN A 303 -8.94 11.19 2.89
N ALA A 304 -7.82 11.89 2.65
CA ALA A 304 -6.78 11.41 1.74
C ALA A 304 -6.24 10.00 2.11
N PRO A 305 -6.18 9.06 1.16
CA PRO A 305 -5.74 7.69 1.41
C PRO A 305 -4.28 7.63 1.85
N LYS A 306 -3.95 6.59 2.63
CA LYS A 306 -2.57 6.24 2.98
C LYS A 306 -1.78 5.89 1.71
N LEU A 307 -0.44 5.97 1.79
CA LEU A 307 0.44 5.60 0.69
C LEU A 307 0.16 4.15 0.24
N HIS A 308 -0.41 3.98 -0.95
CA HIS A 308 -0.82 2.70 -1.50
C HIS A 308 -0.43 2.61 -2.99
N LEU A 309 0.05 1.44 -3.41
CA LEU A 309 0.54 1.16 -4.78
C LEU A 309 -0.58 0.61 -5.67
N PHE A 310 -1.56 1.47 -5.97
CA PHE A 310 -2.65 1.14 -6.88
C PHE A 310 -2.10 0.73 -8.24
N ALA A 311 -2.69 -0.32 -8.83
CA ALA A 311 -2.28 -0.86 -10.13
C ALA A 311 -0.75 -1.15 -10.22
N TRP A 312 -0.14 -1.68 -9.15
CA TRP A 312 1.26 -2.15 -9.18
C TRP A 312 1.54 -3.13 -10.33
N ASN A 313 0.60 -4.06 -10.54
CA ASN A 313 0.48 -5.00 -11.64
C ASN A 313 -1.00 -5.38 -11.78
N VAL A 314 -1.33 -6.37 -12.61
CA VAL A 314 -2.72 -6.85 -12.77
C VAL A 314 -3.23 -7.71 -11.60
N GLY A 315 -2.41 -7.92 -10.55
CA GLY A 315 -2.75 -8.70 -9.36
C GLY A 315 -2.46 -10.19 -9.46
N ILE A 316 -2.74 -10.88 -8.35
CA ILE A 316 -2.70 -12.34 -8.30
C ILE A 316 -3.85 -12.87 -9.19
N ARG A 317 -3.52 -13.54 -10.29
CA ARG A 317 -4.51 -14.26 -11.10
C ARG A 317 -5.13 -15.39 -10.25
N HIS A 318 -6.43 -15.60 -10.40
CA HIS A 318 -7.23 -16.53 -9.59
C HIS A 318 -6.51 -17.88 -9.38
N PRO A 319 -6.28 -18.30 -8.12
CA PRO A 319 -5.50 -19.50 -7.84
C PRO A 319 -6.28 -20.77 -8.23
N PRO A 320 -5.60 -21.81 -8.76
CA PRO A 320 -6.20 -23.12 -8.97
C PRO A 320 -6.56 -23.77 -7.63
N SER A 321 -7.53 -24.68 -7.64
CA SER A 321 -8.08 -25.34 -6.43
C SER A 321 -7.08 -26.23 -5.66
N THR A 322 -5.86 -26.42 -6.17
CA THR A 322 -4.84 -27.32 -5.63
C THR A 322 -3.53 -26.57 -5.39
N LEU A 323 -2.98 -26.70 -4.19
CA LEU A 323 -1.68 -26.13 -3.82
C LEU A 323 -0.52 -26.86 -4.54
N PRO A 324 0.56 -26.15 -4.91
CA PRO A 324 1.75 -26.78 -5.52
C PRO A 324 2.51 -27.68 -4.54
N ALA A 325 3.30 -28.60 -5.10
CA ALA A 325 4.11 -29.55 -4.33
C ALA A 325 5.17 -28.86 -3.45
N ARG A 326 5.56 -29.53 -2.35
CA ARG A 326 6.48 -28.98 -1.32
C ARG A 326 7.98 -29.22 -1.60
N SER A 327 8.33 -29.75 -2.76
CA SER A 327 9.70 -30.10 -3.16
C SER A 327 9.94 -29.68 -4.60
N ALA A 328 11.19 -29.33 -4.94
CA ALA A 328 11.58 -29.13 -6.32
C ALA A 328 11.46 -30.45 -7.09
N VAL A 329 10.79 -30.41 -8.25
CA VAL A 329 10.59 -31.56 -9.14
C VAL A 329 11.32 -31.26 -10.45
N PRO A 330 12.00 -32.23 -11.10
CA PRO A 330 12.56 -32.04 -12.43
C PRO A 330 11.57 -31.44 -13.44
N VAL A 331 11.99 -30.46 -14.25
CA VAL A 331 11.08 -29.79 -15.20
C VAL A 331 10.44 -30.78 -16.19
N VAL A 332 11.19 -31.82 -16.54
CA VAL A 332 10.79 -32.92 -17.44
C VAL A 332 9.66 -33.81 -16.90
N GLU A 333 9.41 -33.79 -15.59
CA GLU A 333 8.28 -34.47 -14.94
C GLU A 333 7.04 -33.57 -14.83
N THR A 334 7.20 -32.26 -15.08
CA THR A 334 6.12 -31.25 -14.93
C THR A 334 5.49 -30.88 -16.28
N ILE A 335 6.25 -30.89 -17.38
CA ILE A 335 5.79 -30.56 -18.74
C ILE A 335 6.50 -31.42 -19.81
N SER A 336 5.89 -31.59 -20.99
CA SER A 336 6.53 -32.28 -22.11
C SER A 336 7.58 -31.39 -22.81
N GLN A 337 8.42 -31.99 -23.67
CA GLN A 337 9.39 -31.23 -24.46
C GLN A 337 8.71 -30.26 -25.43
N ASP A 338 7.56 -30.65 -26.01
CA ASP A 338 6.84 -29.82 -26.97
C ASP A 338 6.06 -28.69 -26.28
N ASP A 339 5.56 -28.91 -25.06
CA ASP A 339 5.08 -27.82 -24.19
C ASP A 339 6.21 -26.84 -23.88
N MET A 340 7.37 -27.34 -23.44
CA MET A 340 8.53 -26.49 -23.14
C MET A 340 8.97 -25.67 -24.36
N ARG A 341 9.00 -26.26 -25.57
CA ARG A 341 9.30 -25.55 -26.82
C ARG A 341 8.24 -24.49 -27.15
N SER A 342 6.96 -24.81 -26.97
CA SER A 342 5.84 -23.87 -27.21
C SER A 342 5.89 -22.68 -26.25
N LEU A 343 6.14 -22.93 -24.97
CA LEU A 343 6.31 -21.90 -23.94
C LEU A 343 7.58 -21.06 -24.17
N THR A 344 8.67 -21.69 -24.65
CA THR A 344 9.89 -21.00 -25.06
C THR A 344 9.65 -20.07 -26.25
N TYR A 345 8.85 -20.49 -27.24
CA TYR A 345 8.44 -19.63 -28.36
C TYR A 345 7.66 -18.40 -27.85
N ILE A 346 6.68 -18.60 -26.97
CA ILE A 346 5.93 -17.49 -26.34
C ILE A 346 6.85 -16.53 -25.58
N PHE A 347 7.87 -17.04 -24.89
CA PHE A 347 8.87 -16.20 -24.21
C PHE A 347 9.64 -15.31 -25.21
N PHE A 348 10.11 -15.88 -26.32
CA PHE A 348 10.83 -15.13 -27.35
C PHE A 348 9.94 -14.19 -28.19
N ASP A 349 8.64 -14.46 -28.26
CA ASP A 349 7.67 -13.62 -28.95
C ASP A 349 7.21 -12.42 -28.10
N LYS A 350 6.99 -12.62 -26.79
CA LYS A 350 6.34 -11.62 -25.92
C LYS A 350 7.20 -10.98 -24.84
N ILE A 351 8.32 -11.60 -24.43
CA ILE A 351 9.15 -11.12 -23.30
C ILE A 351 10.56 -10.72 -23.75
N ASP A 352 11.26 -11.59 -24.48
CA ASP A 352 12.60 -11.31 -25.01
C ASP A 352 12.68 -10.02 -25.84
N PRO A 353 11.68 -9.62 -26.65
CA PRO A 353 11.78 -8.39 -27.42
C PRO A 353 11.92 -7.13 -26.56
N CYS A 354 11.57 -7.18 -25.27
CA CYS A 354 11.74 -6.08 -24.30
C CYS A 354 12.93 -6.30 -23.35
N TYR A 355 13.13 -7.53 -22.86
CA TYR A 355 14.12 -7.86 -21.81
C TYR A 355 15.44 -8.43 -22.33
N GLY A 356 15.46 -9.06 -23.50
CA GLY A 356 16.65 -9.32 -24.32
C GLY A 356 17.78 -10.21 -23.76
N PHE A 357 17.69 -10.75 -22.55
CA PHE A 357 18.87 -11.28 -21.85
C PHE A 357 19.21 -12.77 -22.08
N LEU A 358 18.37 -13.55 -22.78
CA LEU A 358 18.64 -14.94 -23.10
C LEU A 358 18.94 -15.11 -24.59
N ASP A 359 19.91 -15.96 -24.92
CA ASP A 359 20.10 -16.42 -26.30
C ASP A 359 19.13 -17.56 -26.65
N ARG A 360 18.49 -17.46 -27.81
CA ARG A 360 17.45 -18.37 -28.28
C ARG A 360 17.99 -19.74 -28.64
N ASP A 361 19.09 -19.79 -29.38
CA ASP A 361 19.65 -21.06 -29.87
C ASP A 361 20.35 -21.82 -28.74
N SER A 362 20.97 -21.11 -27.79
CA SER A 362 21.46 -21.69 -26.54
C SER A 362 20.33 -22.29 -25.71
N LEU A 363 19.24 -21.55 -25.46
CA LEU A 363 18.12 -22.08 -24.67
C LEU A 363 17.47 -23.30 -25.34
N LEU A 364 17.23 -23.26 -26.66
CA LEU A 364 16.65 -24.39 -27.40
C LEU A 364 17.58 -25.61 -27.44
N ARG A 365 18.90 -25.42 -27.46
CA ARG A 365 19.88 -26.50 -27.27
C ARG A 365 19.77 -27.11 -25.87
N GLN A 366 19.67 -26.30 -24.81
CA GLN A 366 19.53 -26.84 -23.44
C GLN A 366 18.18 -27.54 -23.23
N VAL A 367 17.07 -27.04 -23.79
CA VAL A 367 15.77 -27.77 -23.83
C VAL A 367 15.92 -29.13 -24.53
N SER A 368 16.68 -29.18 -25.62
CA SER A 368 16.92 -30.44 -26.34
C SER A 368 17.76 -31.42 -25.52
N ARG A 369 18.82 -30.95 -24.87
CA ARG A 369 19.69 -31.75 -23.99
C ARG A 369 19.00 -32.23 -22.71
N ARG A 370 18.10 -31.43 -22.13
CA ARG A 370 17.48 -31.71 -20.82
C ARG A 370 16.46 -32.85 -20.85
N TRP A 371 15.83 -33.07 -22.01
CA TRP A 371 14.90 -34.17 -22.27
C TRP A 371 15.55 -35.41 -22.87
N LEU A 372 16.89 -35.44 -23.03
CA LEU A 372 17.60 -36.69 -23.31
C LEU A 372 17.56 -37.64 -22.09
N PRO A 373 17.67 -38.97 -22.29
CA PRO A 373 17.85 -39.90 -21.19
C PRO A 373 19.08 -39.52 -20.34
N PRO A 374 19.03 -39.62 -18.99
CA PRO A 374 20.15 -39.25 -18.12
C PRO A 374 21.46 -40.03 -18.36
N THR A 375 21.39 -41.14 -19.12
CA THR A 375 22.53 -41.97 -19.52
C THR A 375 23.22 -41.49 -20.80
N ALA A 376 22.66 -40.51 -21.53
CA ALA A 376 23.27 -39.97 -22.74
C ALA A 376 24.38 -38.96 -22.38
N GLU A 377 25.55 -39.10 -23.00
CA GLU A 377 26.75 -38.28 -22.75
C GLU A 377 26.52 -36.76 -22.90
N SER A 378 25.62 -36.37 -23.80
CA SER A 378 25.25 -34.97 -24.05
C SER A 378 24.05 -34.47 -23.21
N ALA A 379 23.45 -35.31 -22.37
CA ALA A 379 22.28 -34.92 -21.56
C ALA A 379 22.62 -33.77 -20.59
N LEU A 380 21.63 -32.92 -20.32
CA LEU A 380 21.73 -31.94 -19.24
C LEU A 380 21.13 -32.57 -17.98
N ALA A 381 21.95 -32.73 -16.94
CA ALA A 381 21.49 -33.24 -15.65
C ALA A 381 20.55 -32.24 -14.95
N PHE A 382 19.72 -32.74 -14.03
CA PHE A 382 18.94 -31.87 -13.13
C PHE A 382 19.88 -30.99 -12.29
N GLY A 383 19.62 -29.68 -12.26
CA GLY A 383 20.49 -28.73 -11.56
C GLY A 383 20.01 -27.27 -11.68
N PRO A 384 20.88 -26.28 -11.47
CA PRO A 384 20.52 -24.85 -11.49
C PRO A 384 19.80 -24.41 -12.77
N TYR A 385 20.12 -25.01 -13.92
CA TYR A 385 19.49 -24.69 -15.20
C TYR A 385 17.99 -25.07 -15.28
N ASP A 386 17.52 -26.03 -14.48
CA ASP A 386 16.07 -26.32 -14.37
C ASP A 386 15.30 -25.09 -13.85
N ALA A 387 15.93 -24.18 -13.07
CA ALA A 387 15.30 -22.92 -12.67
C ALA A 387 15.12 -21.94 -13.85
N VAL A 388 16.05 -21.92 -14.80
CA VAL A 388 15.93 -21.14 -16.06
C VAL A 388 14.78 -21.68 -16.89
N LEU A 389 14.72 -23.00 -17.09
CA LEU A 389 13.65 -23.66 -17.84
C LEU A 389 12.28 -23.45 -17.18
N CYS A 390 12.18 -23.65 -15.87
CA CYS A 390 10.95 -23.40 -15.12
C CYS A 390 10.53 -21.92 -15.15
N GLY A 391 11.48 -20.98 -15.06
CA GLY A 391 11.19 -19.53 -15.14
C GLY A 391 10.68 -19.10 -16.52
N VAL A 392 11.30 -19.60 -17.60
CA VAL A 392 10.83 -19.39 -18.99
C VAL A 392 9.45 -20.00 -19.19
N ALA A 393 9.25 -21.25 -18.74
CA ALA A 393 7.96 -21.94 -18.89
C ALA A 393 6.83 -21.25 -18.10
N ALA A 394 7.09 -20.79 -16.87
CA ALA A 394 6.13 -20.04 -16.07
C ALA A 394 5.75 -18.70 -16.73
N LEU A 395 6.72 -17.97 -17.29
CA LEU A 395 6.44 -16.76 -18.07
C LEU A 395 5.68 -17.08 -19.38
N GLY A 396 6.00 -18.18 -20.07
CA GLY A 396 5.25 -18.64 -21.24
C GLY A 396 3.78 -18.92 -20.91
N TYR A 397 3.48 -19.49 -19.73
CA TYR A 397 2.11 -19.67 -19.26
C TYR A 397 1.42 -18.34 -18.92
N LEU A 398 2.12 -17.45 -18.19
CA LEU A 398 1.63 -16.11 -17.86
C LEU A 398 1.21 -15.32 -19.11
N PHE A 399 1.96 -15.45 -20.19
CA PHE A 399 1.77 -14.74 -21.46
C PHE A 399 0.96 -15.52 -22.52
N SER A 400 0.37 -16.64 -22.14
CA SER A 400 -0.59 -17.38 -22.96
C SER A 400 -1.96 -17.61 -22.30
N ARG A 401 -2.12 -17.28 -21.00
CA ARG A 401 -3.35 -17.53 -20.24
C ARG A 401 -3.66 -16.42 -19.25
N ARG A 402 -4.89 -15.89 -19.31
CA ARG A 402 -5.43 -14.91 -18.35
C ARG A 402 -5.61 -15.45 -16.92
N GLN A 403 -5.67 -16.76 -16.74
CA GLN A 403 -5.79 -17.43 -15.45
C GLN A 403 -4.55 -18.28 -15.17
N ALA A 404 -4.14 -18.35 -13.89
CA ALA A 404 -3.01 -19.16 -13.47
C ALA A 404 -3.36 -20.66 -13.53
N THR A 405 -2.42 -21.47 -14.03
CA THR A 405 -2.55 -22.94 -13.97
C THR A 405 -1.80 -23.52 -12.78
N SER A 406 -2.19 -24.70 -12.32
CA SER A 406 -1.42 -25.44 -11.30
C SER A 406 0.01 -25.71 -11.77
N THR A 407 0.19 -26.08 -13.05
CA THR A 407 1.48 -26.30 -13.70
C THR A 407 2.37 -25.05 -13.66
N GLU A 408 1.83 -23.87 -13.99
CA GLU A 408 2.56 -22.61 -13.93
C GLU A 408 3.05 -22.27 -12.52
N LEU A 409 2.17 -22.43 -11.51
CA LEU A 409 2.53 -22.17 -10.12
C LEU A 409 3.56 -23.20 -9.61
N GLN A 410 3.45 -24.47 -10.01
CA GLN A 410 4.43 -25.51 -9.71
C GLN A 410 5.79 -25.22 -10.34
N LEU A 411 5.84 -24.73 -11.59
CA LEU A 411 7.09 -24.32 -12.25
C LEU A 411 7.73 -23.12 -11.54
N ALA A 412 6.95 -22.08 -11.23
CA ALA A 412 7.43 -20.90 -10.52
C ALA A 412 7.95 -21.24 -9.10
N GLU A 413 7.31 -22.17 -8.40
CA GLU A 413 7.73 -22.67 -7.08
C GLU A 413 8.95 -23.60 -7.16
N THR A 414 9.01 -24.46 -8.18
CA THR A 414 10.19 -25.31 -8.46
C THR A 414 11.42 -24.45 -8.73
N ALA A 415 11.29 -23.42 -9.58
CA ALA A 415 12.34 -22.44 -9.82
C ALA A 415 12.78 -21.77 -8.50
N ARG A 416 11.82 -21.34 -7.65
CA ARG A 416 12.13 -20.76 -6.34
C ARG A 416 12.98 -21.70 -5.48
N LEU A 417 12.56 -22.96 -5.34
CA LEU A 417 13.23 -23.93 -4.48
C LEU A 417 14.65 -24.24 -4.96
N ILE A 418 14.85 -24.43 -6.27
CA ILE A 418 16.19 -24.63 -6.86
C ILE A 418 17.07 -23.40 -6.59
N LEU A 419 16.56 -22.19 -6.84
CA LEU A 419 17.31 -20.95 -6.65
C LEU A 419 17.72 -20.75 -5.18
N GLU A 420 16.78 -20.90 -4.24
CA GLU A 420 17.05 -20.71 -2.80
C GLU A 420 18.02 -21.75 -2.24
N GLN A 421 17.95 -23.01 -2.68
CA GLN A 421 18.93 -24.05 -2.30
C GLN A 421 20.36 -23.72 -2.74
N ASN A 422 20.51 -23.00 -3.87
CA ASN A 422 21.81 -22.65 -4.43
C ASN A 422 22.33 -21.24 -4.04
N VAL A 423 21.59 -20.46 -3.24
CA VAL A 423 22.05 -19.15 -2.71
C VAL A 423 23.29 -19.27 -1.82
N LEU A 424 23.46 -20.41 -1.14
CA LEU A 424 24.57 -20.66 -0.20
C LEU A 424 25.66 -21.56 -0.80
N ALA A 425 25.56 -21.93 -2.07
CA ALA A 425 26.57 -22.74 -2.74
C ALA A 425 27.82 -21.92 -3.05
N GLU A 426 28.99 -22.57 -3.07
CA GLU A 426 30.23 -21.91 -3.51
C GLU A 426 30.13 -21.44 -4.98
N PRO A 427 30.88 -20.37 -5.36
CA PRO A 427 30.86 -19.82 -6.71
C PRO A 427 31.23 -20.88 -7.76
N SER A 428 30.22 -21.39 -8.47
CA SER A 428 30.38 -22.45 -9.46
C SER A 428 30.44 -21.88 -10.88
N PRO A 429 30.97 -22.62 -11.88
CA PRO A 429 30.90 -22.22 -13.28
C PRO A 429 29.45 -22.01 -13.79
N SER A 430 28.44 -22.56 -13.10
CA SER A 430 27.01 -22.33 -13.40
C SER A 430 26.42 -21.04 -12.80
N ALA A 431 27.24 -20.15 -12.23
CA ALA A 431 26.79 -18.91 -11.61
C ALA A 431 25.93 -18.04 -12.54
N ALA A 432 26.27 -17.94 -13.84
CA ALA A 432 25.48 -17.17 -14.81
C ALA A 432 24.06 -17.74 -15.00
N ASP A 433 23.90 -19.05 -15.01
CA ASP A 433 22.60 -19.72 -15.11
C ASP A 433 21.75 -19.48 -13.86
N LEU A 434 22.38 -19.51 -12.68
CA LEU A 434 21.73 -19.18 -11.41
C LEU A 434 21.22 -17.73 -11.42
N ILE A 435 22.04 -16.78 -11.88
CA ILE A 435 21.64 -15.38 -12.03
C ILE A 435 20.52 -15.22 -13.07
N ALA A 436 20.57 -15.93 -14.21
CA ALA A 436 19.51 -15.93 -15.21
C ALA A 436 18.16 -16.43 -14.63
N GLY A 437 18.20 -17.49 -13.82
CA GLY A 437 17.03 -17.96 -13.08
C GLY A 437 16.50 -16.94 -12.07
N TRP A 438 17.38 -16.22 -11.35
CA TRP A 438 16.97 -15.11 -10.47
C TRP A 438 16.37 -13.92 -11.23
N VAL A 439 16.90 -13.56 -12.41
CA VAL A 439 16.32 -12.54 -13.29
C VAL A 439 14.91 -12.93 -13.71
N LEU A 440 14.71 -14.17 -14.19
CA LEU A 440 13.39 -14.72 -14.54
C LEU A 440 12.43 -14.71 -13.34
N ARG A 441 12.91 -15.07 -12.15
CA ARG A 441 12.14 -15.03 -10.91
C ARG A 441 11.68 -13.63 -10.55
N VAL A 442 12.57 -12.63 -10.58
CA VAL A 442 12.21 -11.23 -10.27
C VAL A 442 11.25 -10.67 -11.33
N ALA A 443 11.45 -10.99 -12.61
CA ALA A 443 10.52 -10.65 -13.68
C ALA A 443 9.11 -11.24 -13.45
N TYR A 444 9.00 -12.53 -13.15
CA TYR A 444 7.72 -13.19 -12.86
C TYR A 444 7.03 -12.55 -11.64
N LEU A 445 7.77 -12.35 -10.54
CA LEU A 445 7.24 -11.69 -9.33
C LEU A 445 6.75 -10.25 -9.61
N ARG A 446 7.44 -9.48 -10.47
CA ARG A 446 7.01 -8.12 -10.83
C ARG A 446 5.60 -8.10 -11.41
N MET A 447 5.20 -9.14 -12.14
CA MET A 447 3.90 -9.25 -12.80
C MET A 447 2.82 -9.95 -11.96
N THR A 448 3.21 -10.83 -11.03
CA THR A 448 2.25 -11.70 -10.31
C THR A 448 2.18 -11.51 -8.79
N ALA A 449 3.19 -10.89 -8.17
CA ALA A 449 3.36 -10.86 -6.71
C ALA A 449 3.27 -9.45 -6.11
N SER A 450 3.35 -9.37 -4.77
CA SER A 450 3.29 -8.12 -4.03
C SER A 450 4.53 -7.24 -4.25
N PRO A 451 4.41 -5.90 -4.12
CA PRO A 451 5.54 -4.99 -4.29
C PRO A 451 6.73 -5.31 -3.38
N HIS A 452 6.47 -5.66 -2.11
CA HIS A 452 7.53 -5.91 -1.14
C HIS A 452 8.31 -7.20 -1.42
N ALA A 453 7.62 -8.29 -1.77
CA ALA A 453 8.27 -9.56 -2.11
C ALA A 453 9.15 -9.42 -3.36
N THR A 454 8.64 -8.70 -4.37
CA THR A 454 9.40 -8.40 -5.60
C THR A 454 10.65 -7.56 -5.30
N TRP A 455 10.53 -6.51 -4.47
CA TRP A 455 11.67 -5.68 -4.06
C TRP A 455 12.75 -6.49 -3.35
N MET A 456 12.38 -7.33 -2.36
CA MET A 456 13.33 -8.20 -1.67
C MET A 456 14.09 -9.11 -2.64
N ALA A 457 13.37 -9.78 -3.54
CA ALA A 457 13.99 -10.65 -4.55
C ALA A 457 14.94 -9.88 -5.50
N SER A 458 14.58 -8.64 -5.86
CA SER A 458 15.46 -7.78 -6.68
C SER A 458 16.74 -7.37 -5.95
N CYS A 459 16.69 -7.11 -4.64
CA CYS A 459 17.87 -6.81 -3.85
C CYS A 459 18.77 -8.05 -3.68
N THR A 460 18.17 -9.24 -3.45
CA THR A 460 18.90 -10.51 -3.44
C THR A 460 19.63 -10.76 -4.76
N LEU A 461 18.95 -10.57 -5.91
CA LEU A 461 19.57 -10.69 -7.24
C LEU A 461 20.80 -9.76 -7.40
N MET A 462 20.72 -8.50 -6.95
CA MET A 462 21.87 -7.59 -7.03
C MET A 462 23.07 -8.06 -6.19
N HIS A 463 22.85 -8.53 -4.96
CA HIS A 463 23.93 -9.07 -4.13
C HIS A 463 24.47 -10.42 -4.63
N LEU A 464 23.66 -11.23 -5.33
CA LEU A 464 24.17 -12.43 -5.98
C LEU A 464 25.07 -12.09 -7.18
N ILE A 465 24.78 -11.02 -7.94
CA ILE A 465 25.66 -10.50 -8.99
C ILE A 465 26.97 -9.92 -8.42
N GLU A 466 26.90 -9.32 -7.23
CA GLU A 466 28.06 -8.89 -6.47
C GLU A 466 28.93 -10.10 -6.09
N ALA A 467 28.34 -11.08 -5.40
CA ALA A 467 29.02 -12.29 -4.91
C ALA A 467 29.61 -13.20 -6.01
N THR A 468 29.08 -13.14 -7.23
CA THR A 468 29.53 -13.92 -8.40
C THR A 468 30.43 -13.13 -9.36
N GLY A 469 30.73 -11.86 -9.06
CA GLY A 469 31.57 -11.01 -9.90
C GLY A 469 30.98 -10.69 -11.29
N LEU A 470 29.69 -10.92 -11.54
CA LEU A 470 29.06 -10.65 -12.86
C LEU A 470 29.00 -9.15 -13.22
N HIS A 471 29.21 -8.27 -12.24
CA HIS A 471 29.34 -6.82 -12.38
C HIS A 471 30.76 -6.34 -12.75
N LEU A 472 31.69 -7.27 -12.97
CA LEU A 472 33.05 -7.02 -13.44
C LEU A 472 33.19 -7.48 -14.89
N GLU A 473 33.72 -6.60 -15.75
CA GLU A 473 34.09 -6.91 -17.13
C GLU A 473 35.32 -7.83 -17.15
N PRO A 474 35.33 -8.92 -17.94
CA PRO A 474 36.52 -9.75 -18.12
C PRO A 474 37.68 -8.95 -18.75
N PRO A 475 38.94 -9.21 -18.37
CA PRO A 475 40.09 -8.62 -19.06
C PRO A 475 40.15 -9.07 -20.53
N ASP A 476 40.45 -8.14 -21.43
CA ASP A 476 40.63 -8.43 -22.85
C ASP A 476 41.92 -9.27 -23.04
N PRO A 477 41.84 -10.46 -23.67
CA PRO A 477 42.99 -11.34 -23.87
C PRO A 477 44.10 -10.72 -24.74
N SER A 478 43.81 -9.63 -25.47
CA SER A 478 44.77 -8.93 -26.33
C SER A 478 45.52 -7.79 -25.63
N SER A 479 45.12 -7.36 -24.43
CA SER A 479 45.54 -6.06 -23.86
C SER A 479 46.28 -6.10 -22.52
N ALA A 480 46.76 -7.26 -22.06
CA ALA A 480 47.38 -7.42 -20.74
C ALA A 480 48.90 -7.71 -20.80
N PRO A 481 49.79 -6.73 -20.52
CA PRO A 481 51.24 -6.94 -20.50
C PRO A 481 51.75 -7.70 -19.26
N HIS A 482 51.02 -7.67 -18.14
CA HIS A 482 51.34 -8.39 -16.91
C HIS A 482 50.05 -8.79 -16.17
N PRO A 483 49.91 -10.04 -15.71
CA PRO A 483 48.79 -10.46 -14.88
C PRO A 483 49.07 -10.13 -13.40
N ASP A 484 48.65 -8.94 -12.95
CA ASP A 484 48.51 -8.71 -11.51
C ASP A 484 47.34 -9.56 -10.99
N PRO A 485 47.53 -10.42 -9.97
CA PRO A 485 46.49 -11.28 -9.46
C PRO A 485 45.47 -10.48 -8.63
N ILE A 486 44.35 -10.09 -9.26
CA ILE A 486 43.26 -9.35 -8.61
C ILE A 486 42.50 -10.25 -7.62
N LEU A 487 43.07 -10.34 -6.41
CA LEU A 487 42.47 -10.14 -5.08
C LEU A 487 41.06 -10.63 -4.70
N LEU A 488 40.29 -11.35 -5.53
CA LEU A 488 38.98 -11.91 -5.17
C LEU A 488 38.74 -13.33 -5.72
N GLY A 489 39.64 -14.27 -5.40
CA GLY A 489 39.36 -15.71 -5.15
C GLY A 489 38.47 -16.55 -6.08
N GLN A 490 38.08 -16.08 -7.26
CA GLN A 490 37.07 -16.71 -8.13
C GLN A 490 37.47 -16.55 -9.60
N SER A 491 37.43 -17.66 -10.34
CA SER A 491 37.98 -17.89 -11.69
C SER A 491 39.44 -18.39 -11.66
N ILE A 492 39.60 -19.69 -11.86
CA ILE A 492 40.86 -20.27 -12.32
C ILE A 492 41.13 -19.61 -13.69
N PRO A 493 42.27 -18.91 -13.90
CA PRO A 493 42.59 -18.38 -15.22
C PRO A 493 42.69 -19.55 -16.20
N PRO A 494 42.18 -19.42 -17.44
CA PRO A 494 42.24 -20.50 -18.43
C PRO A 494 43.70 -20.95 -18.58
N THR A 495 43.93 -22.26 -18.44
CA THR A 495 45.28 -22.85 -18.36
C THR A 495 46.01 -22.89 -19.70
N SER A 496 45.34 -22.43 -20.76
CA SER A 496 45.89 -22.17 -22.10
C SER A 496 45.18 -20.96 -22.72
N SER A 497 45.80 -20.36 -23.75
CA SER A 497 45.20 -19.28 -24.55
C SER A 497 43.96 -19.68 -25.35
N ASP A 498 43.70 -20.99 -25.45
CA ASP A 498 42.73 -21.57 -26.36
C ASP A 498 41.47 -22.09 -25.62
N GLU A 499 41.45 -22.04 -24.28
CA GLU A 499 40.29 -22.35 -23.45
C GLU A 499 39.31 -21.15 -23.41
N PRO A 500 38.06 -21.30 -23.87
CA PRO A 500 37.07 -20.22 -23.85
C PRO A 500 36.77 -19.74 -22.42
N TYR A 501 36.57 -18.43 -22.24
CA TYR A 501 36.07 -17.90 -20.98
C TYR A 501 34.76 -18.61 -20.59
N PRO A 502 34.59 -19.08 -19.34
CA PRO A 502 33.50 -19.99 -18.96
C PRO A 502 32.08 -19.40 -19.04
N CYS A 503 31.94 -18.12 -19.40
CA CYS A 503 30.66 -17.45 -19.64
C CYS A 503 30.86 -16.36 -20.71
N ASP A 504 29.96 -16.33 -21.69
CA ASP A 504 29.91 -15.28 -22.73
C ASP A 504 29.85 -13.87 -22.10
N PRO A 505 30.76 -12.94 -22.47
CA PRO A 505 30.73 -11.56 -21.98
C PRO A 505 29.42 -10.82 -22.27
N GLU A 506 28.79 -11.04 -23.42
CA GLU A 506 27.55 -10.33 -23.77
C GLU A 506 26.37 -10.81 -22.90
N PHE A 507 26.26 -12.11 -22.64
CA PHE A 507 25.33 -12.67 -21.67
C PHE A 507 25.52 -12.08 -20.26
N ARG A 508 26.77 -11.92 -19.78
CA ARG A 508 27.06 -11.26 -18.49
C ARG A 508 26.55 -9.82 -18.45
N ARG A 509 26.87 -9.01 -19.48
CA ARG A 509 26.43 -7.61 -19.60
C ARG A 509 24.91 -7.51 -19.56
N ARG A 510 24.21 -8.38 -20.30
CA ARG A 510 22.74 -8.44 -20.38
C ARG A 510 22.11 -8.84 -19.04
N LEU A 511 22.63 -9.84 -18.35
CA LEU A 511 22.17 -10.22 -17.01
C LEU A 511 22.31 -9.07 -16.00
N PHE A 512 23.46 -8.40 -15.98
CA PHE A 512 23.67 -7.27 -15.07
C PHE A 512 22.80 -6.06 -15.40
N GLY A 513 22.68 -5.71 -16.69
CA GLY A 513 21.77 -4.65 -17.15
C GLY A 513 20.31 -4.93 -16.76
N MET A 514 19.86 -6.18 -16.87
CA MET A 514 18.49 -6.57 -16.52
C MET A 514 18.25 -6.51 -15.01
N ALA A 515 19.20 -6.97 -14.20
CA ALA A 515 19.13 -6.86 -12.75
C ALA A 515 19.10 -5.40 -12.26
N ARG A 516 19.97 -4.52 -12.82
CA ARG A 516 19.97 -3.07 -12.55
C ARG A 516 18.64 -2.42 -12.89
N HIS A 517 18.08 -2.72 -14.07
CA HIS A 517 16.76 -2.23 -14.47
C HIS A 517 15.68 -2.63 -13.44
N LEU A 518 15.55 -3.92 -13.15
CA LEU A 518 14.53 -4.44 -12.24
C LEU A 518 14.67 -3.79 -10.86
N ASN A 519 15.86 -3.82 -10.25
CA ASN A 519 16.06 -3.28 -8.91
C ASN A 519 15.86 -1.75 -8.84
N THR A 520 16.31 -1.01 -9.85
CA THR A 520 16.15 0.46 -9.90
C THR A 520 14.68 0.85 -10.00
N TRP A 521 13.94 0.30 -10.97
CA TRP A 521 12.54 0.66 -11.19
C TRP A 521 11.64 0.23 -10.03
N ILE A 522 11.81 -1.00 -9.53
CA ILE A 522 11.08 -1.50 -8.36
C ILE A 522 11.36 -0.60 -7.14
N SER A 523 12.62 -0.24 -6.87
CA SER A 523 12.96 0.59 -5.70
C SER A 523 12.34 1.98 -5.78
N PHE A 524 12.37 2.62 -6.96
CA PHE A 524 11.80 3.95 -7.18
C PHE A 524 10.27 3.98 -7.03
N GLU A 525 9.56 3.02 -7.62
CA GLU A 525 8.10 2.93 -7.49
C GLU A 525 7.69 2.74 -6.02
N LEU A 526 8.45 1.97 -5.23
CA LEU A 526 8.25 1.75 -3.80
C LEU A 526 8.78 2.85 -2.85
N SER A 527 9.39 3.94 -3.35
CA SER A 527 10.10 4.95 -2.51
C SER A 527 11.22 4.38 -1.63
N ARG A 528 11.92 3.35 -2.11
CA ARG A 528 13.02 2.67 -1.39
C ARG A 528 14.37 2.97 -2.02
N SER A 529 15.44 2.70 -1.28
CA SER A 529 16.79 2.64 -1.86
C SER A 529 16.92 1.42 -2.76
N ARG A 530 17.54 1.61 -3.93
CA ARG A 530 18.11 0.53 -4.74
C ARG A 530 19.40 0.01 -4.12
N VAL A 531 19.88 -1.14 -4.60
CA VAL A 531 21.23 -1.65 -4.35
C VAL A 531 22.17 -1.06 -5.39
N VAL A 532 23.30 -0.51 -4.96
CA VAL A 532 24.33 0.06 -5.83
C VAL A 532 25.60 -0.73 -5.62
N LEU A 533 26.12 -1.37 -6.68
CA LEU A 533 27.38 -2.10 -6.63
C LEU A 533 28.50 -1.13 -6.96
N TYR A 534 29.39 -0.87 -6.00
CA TYR A 534 30.53 0.01 -6.18
C TYR A 534 31.67 -0.73 -6.88
N GLY A 535 32.36 -0.07 -7.82
CA GLY A 535 33.46 -0.70 -8.57
C GLY A 535 33.03 -1.61 -9.72
N ALA A 536 31.74 -1.61 -10.11
CA ALA A 536 31.29 -2.32 -11.31
C ALA A 536 31.95 -1.77 -12.58
N THR A 537 32.55 -2.65 -13.37
CA THR A 537 33.28 -2.31 -14.62
C THR A 537 32.58 -2.77 -15.89
N THR A 538 31.49 -3.55 -15.77
CA THR A 538 30.74 -4.11 -16.91
C THR A 538 30.27 -3.05 -17.91
N LEU A 539 30.53 -3.30 -19.19
CA LEU A 539 30.11 -2.46 -20.32
C LEU A 539 28.60 -2.53 -20.58
N PRO A 540 27.99 -1.52 -21.23
CA PRO A 540 26.61 -1.61 -21.70
C PRO A 540 26.39 -2.84 -22.62
N PRO A 541 25.21 -3.50 -22.58
CA PRO A 541 24.86 -4.53 -23.55
C PRO A 541 24.97 -4.06 -25.00
N THR A 542 25.48 -4.93 -25.87
CA THR A 542 25.61 -4.65 -27.31
C THR A 542 24.23 -4.58 -27.95
N PRO A 543 23.84 -3.48 -28.62
CA PRO A 543 22.53 -3.37 -29.25
C PRO A 543 22.30 -4.46 -30.31
N ARG A 544 21.12 -5.10 -30.29
CA ARG A 544 20.74 -6.07 -31.32
C ARG A 544 20.62 -5.38 -32.70
N PRO A 545 20.97 -6.04 -33.83
CA PRO A 545 21.03 -5.45 -35.17
C PRO A 545 19.65 -5.21 -35.83
N SER A 546 18.62 -4.86 -35.03
CA SER A 546 17.22 -4.69 -35.47
C SER A 546 16.90 -3.32 -36.08
N GLY A 547 17.83 -2.36 -36.02
CA GLY A 547 17.65 -1.00 -36.54
C GLY A 547 16.77 -0.08 -35.69
N TYR A 548 16.22 -0.57 -34.57
CA TYR A 548 15.42 0.20 -33.62
C TYR A 548 15.97 0.06 -32.20
N THR A 549 15.66 1.02 -31.31
CA THR A 549 15.92 0.89 -29.86
C THR A 549 14.96 -0.12 -29.24
N THR A 550 15.18 -1.41 -29.50
CA THR A 550 14.26 -2.49 -29.10
C THR A 550 14.41 -2.93 -27.66
N GLU A 551 15.41 -2.49 -26.90
CA GLU A 551 15.71 -3.10 -25.60
C GLU A 551 15.60 -2.10 -24.45
N ILE A 552 15.06 -2.58 -23.30
CA ILE A 552 14.80 -1.75 -22.12
C ILE A 552 16.08 -1.15 -21.50
N PHE A 553 17.24 -1.71 -21.83
CA PHE A 553 18.56 -1.20 -21.44
C PHE A 553 18.80 0.27 -21.86
N ASN A 554 18.22 0.71 -22.98
CA ASN A 554 18.35 2.09 -23.45
C ASN A 554 17.70 3.11 -22.49
N LEU A 555 16.72 2.69 -21.69
CA LEU A 555 16.06 3.53 -20.68
C LEU A 555 16.82 3.54 -19.34
N LEU A 556 17.78 2.64 -19.13
CA LEU A 556 18.48 2.48 -17.85
C LEU A 556 19.34 3.70 -17.47
N PRO A 557 20.19 4.30 -18.34
CA PRO A 557 20.99 5.46 -17.98
C PRO A 557 20.15 6.66 -17.56
N ILE A 558 19.05 6.91 -18.28
CA ILE A 558 18.09 7.98 -17.95
C ILE A 558 17.44 7.68 -16.59
N SER A 559 17.07 6.42 -16.34
CA SER A 559 16.48 6.00 -15.07
C SER A 559 17.45 6.21 -13.90
N GLU A 560 18.71 5.79 -14.02
CA GLU A 560 19.69 5.90 -12.93
C GLU A 560 20.10 7.35 -12.64
N ASN A 561 20.09 8.23 -13.65
CA ASN A 561 20.25 9.67 -13.44
C ASN A 561 19.13 10.27 -12.57
N LEU A 562 17.94 9.65 -12.52
CA LEU A 562 16.83 10.07 -11.66
C LEU A 562 16.95 9.59 -10.20
N ASP A 563 18.11 9.09 -9.75
CA ASP A 563 18.29 8.69 -8.35
C ASP A 563 17.94 9.82 -7.36
N PRO A 564 17.07 9.59 -6.34
CA PRO A 564 16.76 10.61 -5.33
C PRO A 564 17.96 11.08 -4.49
N SER A 565 19.11 10.40 -4.51
CA SER A 565 20.36 10.90 -3.91
C SER A 565 21.10 11.93 -4.78
N THR A 566 20.81 11.97 -6.08
CA THR A 566 21.40 12.92 -7.02
C THR A 566 20.57 14.20 -7.06
N THR A 567 21.19 15.33 -6.71
CA THR A 567 20.62 16.65 -7.02
C THR A 567 20.62 16.85 -8.53
N GLN A 568 19.42 17.04 -9.10
CA GLN A 568 19.23 17.41 -10.49
C GLN A 568 18.50 18.74 -10.55
N ASP A 569 18.99 19.63 -11.39
CA ASP A 569 18.37 20.95 -11.57
C ASP A 569 17.26 20.90 -12.62
N LEU A 570 16.47 21.98 -12.69
CA LEU A 570 15.36 22.09 -13.65
C LEU A 570 15.77 21.78 -15.10
N PRO A 571 16.90 22.33 -15.65
CA PRO A 571 17.28 22.10 -17.04
C PRO A 571 17.61 20.63 -17.33
N ASP A 572 18.19 19.91 -16.36
CA ASP A 572 18.54 18.49 -16.51
C ASP A 572 17.29 17.62 -16.65
N LEU A 573 16.24 17.95 -15.87
CA LEU A 573 14.97 17.25 -15.92
C LEU A 573 14.18 17.58 -17.20
N GLU A 574 14.25 18.80 -17.71
CA GLU A 574 13.64 19.18 -19.00
C GLU A 574 14.37 18.55 -20.19
N ALA A 575 15.72 18.51 -20.15
CA ALA A 575 16.53 17.80 -21.15
C ALA A 575 16.26 16.29 -21.12
N ALA A 576 16.18 15.68 -19.93
CA ALA A 576 15.82 14.27 -19.77
C ALA A 576 14.39 13.97 -20.26
N LEU A 577 13.42 14.85 -19.97
CA LEU A 577 12.05 14.72 -20.48
C LEU A 577 12.01 14.78 -22.01
N THR A 578 12.72 15.75 -22.60
CA THR A 578 12.82 15.93 -24.05
C THR A 578 13.42 14.70 -24.72
N HIS A 579 14.56 14.21 -24.21
CA HIS A 579 15.19 12.98 -24.68
C HIS A 579 14.23 11.77 -24.61
N VAL A 580 13.53 11.56 -23.49
CA VAL A 580 12.55 10.47 -23.37
C VAL A 580 11.40 10.61 -24.36
N LEU A 581 10.97 11.82 -24.70
CA LEU A 581 9.93 12.10 -25.69
C LEU A 581 10.42 11.99 -27.15
N ASP A 582 11.74 12.04 -27.40
CA ASP A 582 12.34 11.84 -28.72
C ASP A 582 12.55 10.35 -29.06
N LEU A 583 12.53 9.46 -28.06
CA LEU A 583 12.69 8.01 -28.27
C LEU A 583 11.53 7.42 -29.09
N ILE A 584 11.87 6.68 -30.16
CA ILE A 584 10.91 6.00 -31.03
C ILE A 584 10.95 4.49 -30.77
N HIS A 585 10.01 4.00 -29.96
CA HIS A 585 9.80 2.57 -29.79
C HIS A 585 8.63 2.05 -30.65
N PRO A 586 8.83 0.94 -31.39
CA PRO A 586 7.78 0.28 -32.16
C PRO A 586 6.96 -0.70 -31.32
N GLN A 587 7.55 -1.31 -30.28
CA GLN A 587 6.86 -2.30 -29.44
C GLN A 587 5.95 -1.62 -28.38
N PRO A 588 4.70 -2.09 -28.19
CA PRO A 588 3.80 -1.55 -27.16
C PRO A 588 4.39 -1.57 -25.74
N THR A 589 5.14 -2.62 -25.40
CA THR A 589 5.82 -2.81 -24.10
C THR A 589 6.79 -1.67 -23.77
N LEU A 590 7.65 -1.33 -24.72
CA LEU A 590 8.63 -0.24 -24.61
C LEU A 590 7.96 1.13 -24.62
N VAL A 591 6.85 1.31 -25.34
CA VAL A 591 6.04 2.53 -25.28
C VAL A 591 5.46 2.74 -23.89
N LEU A 592 5.00 1.67 -23.21
CA LEU A 592 4.58 1.77 -21.82
C LEU A 592 5.75 2.06 -20.86
N ALA A 593 6.92 1.45 -21.09
CA ALA A 593 8.13 1.72 -20.31
C ALA A 593 8.59 3.18 -20.44
N GLN A 594 8.68 3.69 -21.68
CA GLN A 594 8.95 5.08 -22.03
C GLN A 594 7.94 6.03 -21.35
N CYS A 595 6.65 5.70 -21.39
CA CYS A 595 5.62 6.49 -20.74
C CYS A 595 5.75 6.49 -19.20
N ASN A 596 6.09 5.37 -18.56
CA ASN A 596 6.31 5.34 -17.11
C ASN A 596 7.48 6.24 -16.69
N LEU A 597 8.56 6.23 -17.47
CA LEU A 597 9.72 7.09 -17.26
C LEU A 597 9.39 8.58 -17.48
N MET A 598 8.67 8.90 -18.55
CA MET A 598 8.14 10.25 -18.81
C MET A 598 7.28 10.76 -17.65
N LEU A 599 6.33 9.95 -17.18
CA LEU A 599 5.47 10.28 -16.04
C LEU A 599 6.31 10.47 -14.76
N CYS A 600 7.37 9.70 -14.57
CA CYS A 600 8.31 9.90 -13.46
C CYS A 600 8.98 11.27 -13.51
N ILE A 601 9.53 11.66 -14.67
CA ILE A 601 10.21 12.95 -14.85
C ILE A 601 9.20 14.11 -14.69
N TYR A 602 8.02 14.02 -15.33
CA TYR A 602 6.95 15.00 -15.20
C TYR A 602 6.54 15.22 -13.73
N ARG A 603 6.40 14.13 -12.95
CA ARG A 603 6.06 14.22 -11.52
C ARG A 603 7.14 14.93 -10.69
N ARG A 604 8.43 14.85 -11.08
CA ARG A 604 9.53 15.59 -10.43
C ARG A 604 9.55 17.07 -10.82
N LEU A 605 9.43 17.38 -12.12
CA LEU A 605 9.26 18.77 -12.61
C LEU A 605 8.10 19.47 -11.89
N ARG A 606 6.94 18.81 -11.81
CA ARG A 606 5.79 19.35 -11.09
C ARG A 606 6.01 19.52 -9.58
N ALA A 607 6.88 18.71 -8.97
CA ALA A 607 7.25 18.86 -7.55
C ALA A 607 8.20 20.04 -7.28
N LEU A 608 8.91 20.53 -8.31
CA LEU A 608 9.66 21.80 -8.27
C LEU A 608 8.76 23.03 -8.39
N HIS A 609 7.43 22.85 -8.52
CA HIS A 609 6.45 23.93 -8.73
C HIS A 609 6.67 24.75 -10.01
N THR A 610 7.46 24.25 -10.96
CA THR A 610 7.71 24.91 -12.25
C THR A 610 6.60 24.60 -13.26
N GLY A 611 6.23 25.63 -14.03
CA GLY A 611 5.40 25.44 -15.22
C GLY A 611 6.24 24.86 -16.34
N ILE A 612 5.71 23.85 -17.04
CA ILE A 612 6.35 23.24 -18.21
C ILE A 612 5.87 23.98 -19.47
N ALA A 613 6.75 24.16 -20.45
CA ALA A 613 6.41 24.75 -21.74
C ALA A 613 5.25 24.01 -22.44
N GLY A 614 4.36 24.76 -23.11
CA GLY A 614 3.10 24.23 -23.63
C GLY A 614 3.29 23.14 -24.70
N ASP A 615 4.27 23.31 -25.58
CA ASP A 615 4.68 22.34 -26.58
C ASP A 615 5.21 21.04 -25.94
N LEU A 616 6.00 21.15 -24.87
CA LEU A 616 6.51 19.98 -24.14
C LEU A 616 5.37 19.25 -23.39
N LEU A 617 4.38 19.99 -22.90
CA LEU A 617 3.16 19.42 -22.30
C LEU A 617 2.29 18.69 -23.35
N ASP A 618 2.12 19.26 -24.55
CA ASP A 618 1.38 18.62 -25.64
C ASP A 618 2.05 17.31 -26.08
N ARG A 619 3.39 17.29 -26.14
CA ARG A 619 4.18 16.05 -26.37
C ARG A 619 3.98 15.01 -25.27
N VAL A 620 3.94 15.42 -24.01
CA VAL A 620 3.60 14.54 -22.85
C VAL A 620 2.22 13.91 -23.01
N LEU A 621 1.20 14.71 -23.38
CA LEU A 621 -0.17 14.22 -23.62
C LEU A 621 -0.24 13.28 -24.83
N ALA A 622 0.50 13.56 -25.91
CA ALA A 622 0.58 12.70 -27.09
C ALA A 622 1.19 11.33 -26.78
N LEU A 623 2.28 11.28 -25.99
CA LEU A 623 2.87 10.02 -25.55
C LEU A 623 1.93 9.27 -24.60
N ALA A 624 1.24 9.96 -23.68
CA ALA A 624 0.23 9.33 -22.82
C ALA A 624 -0.89 8.68 -23.65
N ALA A 625 -1.42 9.36 -24.67
CA ALA A 625 -2.42 8.80 -25.58
C ALA A 625 -1.88 7.60 -26.39
N LYS A 626 -0.61 7.61 -26.81
CA LYS A 626 0.06 6.46 -27.46
C LYS A 626 0.16 5.27 -26.50
N ALA A 627 0.50 5.52 -25.23
CA ALA A 627 0.61 4.51 -24.19
C ALA A 627 -0.73 3.89 -23.80
N LEU A 628 -1.82 4.67 -23.77
CA LEU A 628 -3.16 4.14 -23.54
C LEU A 628 -3.57 3.12 -24.62
N ARG A 629 -3.28 3.40 -25.89
CA ARG A 629 -3.47 2.44 -26.99
C ARG A 629 -2.58 1.20 -26.85
N ALA A 630 -1.28 1.40 -26.62
CA ALA A 630 -0.34 0.30 -26.38
C ALA A 630 -0.76 -0.64 -25.23
N SER A 631 -1.38 -0.10 -24.17
CA SER A 631 -1.95 -0.92 -23.09
C SER A 631 -3.12 -1.78 -23.57
N ARG A 632 -4.04 -1.24 -24.38
CA ARG A 632 -5.14 -2.01 -25.00
C ARG A 632 -4.63 -3.11 -25.91
N ASP A 633 -3.62 -2.82 -26.73
CA ASP A 633 -3.00 -3.81 -27.64
C ASP A 633 -2.39 -4.99 -26.86
N LEU A 634 -1.79 -4.71 -25.70
CA LEU A 634 -1.25 -5.74 -24.80
C LEU A 634 -2.35 -6.52 -24.05
N VAL A 635 -3.48 -5.89 -23.72
CA VAL A 635 -4.67 -6.59 -23.19
C VAL A 635 -5.30 -7.51 -24.25
N ALA A 636 -5.43 -7.04 -25.49
CA ALA A 636 -5.99 -7.80 -26.60
C ALA A 636 -5.12 -9.01 -27.00
N SER A 637 -3.81 -8.94 -26.74
CA SER A 637 -2.84 -10.00 -27.00
C SER A 637 -2.48 -10.86 -25.77
N ASP A 638 -3.28 -10.80 -24.70
CA ASP A 638 -3.09 -11.55 -23.45
C ASP A 638 -1.66 -11.43 -22.87
N SER A 639 -1.18 -10.19 -22.80
CA SER A 639 0.18 -9.84 -22.35
C SER A 639 0.13 -9.05 -21.03
N PRO A 640 0.11 -9.73 -19.85
CA PRO A 640 -0.09 -9.11 -18.53
C PRO A 640 1.15 -8.41 -17.97
N TRP A 641 1.80 -7.58 -18.79
CA TRP A 641 2.89 -6.71 -18.37
C TRP A 641 2.44 -5.79 -17.23
N HIS A 642 3.29 -5.59 -16.23
CA HIS A 642 2.94 -4.76 -15.07
C HIS A 642 2.56 -3.32 -15.44
N GLN A 643 3.16 -2.76 -16.51
CA GLN A 643 2.80 -1.41 -16.97
C GLN A 643 1.38 -1.31 -17.55
N VAL A 644 0.76 -2.41 -18.00
CA VAL A 644 -0.59 -2.41 -18.58
C VAL A 644 -1.63 -1.91 -17.58
N ALA A 645 -1.48 -2.30 -16.31
CA ALA A 645 -2.26 -1.73 -15.20
C ALA A 645 -1.72 -0.38 -14.74
N ASN A 646 -0.39 -0.30 -14.52
CA ASN A 646 0.22 0.83 -13.84
C ASN A 646 0.12 2.15 -14.62
N VAL A 647 0.47 2.12 -15.92
CA VAL A 647 0.58 3.33 -16.74
C VAL A 647 -0.78 4.02 -16.93
N PRO A 648 -1.89 3.34 -17.29
CA PRO A 648 -3.20 3.99 -17.37
C PRO A 648 -3.64 4.65 -16.05
N PHE A 649 -3.41 4.01 -14.90
CA PHE A 649 -3.72 4.60 -13.58
C PHE A 649 -2.87 5.84 -13.27
N GLN A 650 -1.57 5.78 -13.59
CA GLN A 650 -0.66 6.91 -13.43
C GLN A 650 -0.96 8.05 -14.42
N ILE A 651 -1.45 7.74 -15.63
CA ILE A 651 -1.97 8.71 -16.60
C ILE A 651 -3.20 9.40 -16.02
N VAL A 652 -4.24 8.68 -15.57
CA VAL A 652 -5.43 9.30 -14.94
C VAL A 652 -5.03 10.27 -13.84
N SER A 653 -4.18 9.82 -12.92
CA SER A 653 -3.67 10.65 -11.81
C SER A 653 -2.92 11.89 -12.29
N THR A 654 -2.16 11.76 -13.38
CA THR A 654 -1.39 12.86 -13.96
C THR A 654 -2.27 13.84 -14.72
N LEU A 655 -3.30 13.38 -15.43
CA LEU A 655 -4.24 14.22 -16.18
C LEU A 655 -5.12 15.07 -15.26
N VAL A 656 -5.60 14.48 -14.15
CA VAL A 656 -6.31 15.19 -13.07
C VAL A 656 -5.41 16.25 -12.45
N ALA A 657 -4.11 15.97 -12.29
CA ALA A 657 -3.16 16.96 -11.81
C ALA A 657 -2.89 18.08 -12.84
N ILE A 658 -2.64 17.76 -14.12
CA ILE A 658 -2.39 18.74 -15.20
C ILE A 658 -3.54 19.75 -15.29
N ASP A 659 -4.77 19.25 -15.22
CA ASP A 659 -6.00 20.02 -15.15
C ASP A 659 -6.25 21.07 -16.27
N THR A 660 -5.70 20.83 -17.46
CA THR A 660 -5.97 21.64 -18.65
C THR A 660 -7.12 21.04 -19.45
N ARG A 661 -7.74 21.83 -20.35
CA ARG A 661 -8.78 21.32 -21.27
C ARG A 661 -8.29 20.11 -22.07
N ALA A 662 -7.03 20.12 -22.51
CA ALA A 662 -6.44 19.00 -23.23
C ALA A 662 -6.27 17.74 -22.37
N SER A 663 -5.85 17.87 -21.10
CA SER A 663 -5.71 16.69 -20.22
C SER A 663 -7.06 16.10 -19.81
N LEU A 664 -8.07 16.94 -19.59
CA LEU A 664 -9.43 16.52 -19.26
C LEU A 664 -10.13 15.81 -20.43
N LEU A 665 -9.87 16.21 -21.68
CA LEU A 665 -10.37 15.49 -22.86
C LEU A 665 -9.77 14.08 -23.00
N LEU A 666 -8.50 13.89 -22.61
CA LEU A 666 -7.84 12.58 -22.62
C LEU A 666 -8.27 11.67 -21.45
N LEU A 667 -8.82 12.24 -20.37
CA LEU A 667 -9.19 11.53 -19.14
C LEU A 667 -10.25 10.43 -19.38
N GLY A 668 -11.20 10.67 -20.28
CA GLY A 668 -12.21 9.68 -20.66
C GLY A 668 -11.61 8.46 -21.36
N ASP A 669 -10.61 8.66 -22.22
CA ASP A 669 -9.89 7.55 -22.86
C ASP A 669 -9.06 6.76 -21.84
N ALA A 670 -8.39 7.48 -20.92
CA ALA A 670 -7.60 6.86 -19.85
C ALA A 670 -8.43 5.98 -18.91
N MET A 671 -9.62 6.45 -18.49
CA MET A 671 -10.56 5.67 -17.69
C MET A 671 -11.13 4.48 -18.46
N ARG A 672 -11.35 4.62 -19.77
CA ARG A 672 -11.79 3.50 -20.62
C ARG A 672 -10.71 2.41 -20.71
N THR A 673 -9.45 2.76 -20.98
CA THR A 673 -8.33 1.80 -20.93
C THR A 673 -8.24 1.11 -19.57
N LEU A 674 -8.31 1.85 -18.45
CA LEU A 674 -8.24 1.25 -17.12
C LEU A 674 -9.42 0.28 -16.85
N ARG A 675 -10.62 0.60 -17.36
CA ARG A 675 -11.80 -0.29 -17.31
C ARG A 675 -11.58 -1.56 -18.14
N GLU A 676 -11.03 -1.44 -19.35
CA GLU A 676 -10.71 -2.58 -20.22
C GLU A 676 -9.71 -3.53 -19.57
N VAL A 677 -8.63 -3.00 -18.97
CA VAL A 677 -7.65 -3.80 -18.20
C VAL A 677 -8.33 -4.49 -17.00
N ALA A 678 -9.16 -3.76 -16.25
CA ALA A 678 -9.86 -4.32 -15.09
C ALA A 678 -10.86 -5.42 -15.46
N ALA A 679 -11.61 -5.24 -16.55
CA ALA A 679 -12.52 -6.25 -17.08
C ALA A 679 -11.78 -7.48 -17.63
N ALA A 680 -10.62 -7.29 -18.27
CA ALA A 680 -9.85 -8.37 -18.88
C ALA A 680 -9.25 -9.35 -17.86
N TYR A 681 -8.78 -8.86 -16.71
CA TYR A 681 -8.11 -9.68 -15.68
C TYR A 681 -8.98 -9.94 -14.44
N ASN A 682 -9.96 -9.08 -14.13
CA ASN A 682 -10.94 -9.22 -13.03
C ASN A 682 -10.35 -9.66 -11.67
N THR A 683 -9.30 -8.97 -11.23
CA THR A 683 -8.69 -9.14 -9.90
C THR A 683 -9.14 -8.04 -8.94
N ASP A 684 -9.03 -8.30 -7.64
CA ASP A 684 -9.44 -7.35 -6.59
C ASP A 684 -8.65 -6.04 -6.67
N VAL A 685 -7.34 -6.12 -6.91
CA VAL A 685 -6.47 -4.93 -7.05
C VAL A 685 -6.80 -4.07 -8.28
N MET A 686 -7.34 -4.68 -9.35
CA MET A 686 -7.78 -3.93 -10.52
C MET A 686 -9.14 -3.26 -10.29
N ARG A 687 -10.05 -3.92 -9.56
CA ARG A 687 -11.30 -3.30 -9.11
C ARG A 687 -11.02 -2.14 -8.14
N GLU A 688 -10.11 -2.32 -7.19
CA GLU A 688 -9.62 -1.26 -6.27
C GLU A 688 -9.00 -0.08 -7.05
N ALA A 689 -8.11 -0.36 -8.01
CA ALA A 689 -7.46 0.69 -8.81
C ALA A 689 -8.45 1.48 -9.67
N TYR A 690 -9.42 0.82 -10.30
CA TYR A 690 -10.47 1.48 -11.08
C TYR A 690 -11.38 2.35 -10.18
N SER A 691 -11.85 1.82 -9.06
CA SER A 691 -12.69 2.58 -8.11
C SER A 691 -11.95 3.78 -7.52
N THR A 692 -10.65 3.63 -7.21
CA THR A 692 -9.80 4.73 -6.73
C THR A 692 -9.61 5.80 -7.81
N ALA A 693 -9.35 5.40 -9.05
CA ALA A 693 -9.23 6.33 -10.18
C ALA A 693 -10.53 7.12 -10.40
N TYR A 694 -11.69 6.46 -10.32
CA TYR A 694 -12.99 7.09 -10.39
C TYR A 694 -13.22 8.09 -9.25
N LEU A 695 -12.89 7.70 -8.00
CA LEU A 695 -13.03 8.57 -6.83
C LEU A 695 -12.17 9.84 -6.95
N LEU A 696 -10.93 9.74 -7.44
CA LEU A 696 -10.06 10.90 -7.67
C LEU A 696 -10.68 11.90 -8.66
N ILE A 697 -11.36 11.41 -9.71
CA ILE A 697 -12.05 12.26 -10.69
C ILE A 697 -13.29 12.90 -10.06
N LEU A 698 -14.10 12.14 -9.32
CA LEU A 698 -15.30 12.64 -8.64
C LEU A 698 -14.99 13.74 -7.62
N LEU A 699 -13.95 13.54 -6.79
CA LEU A 699 -13.51 14.55 -5.82
C LEU A 699 -12.97 15.81 -6.51
N HIS A 700 -12.23 15.64 -7.62
CA HIS A 700 -11.73 16.77 -8.42
C HIS A 700 -12.85 17.56 -9.10
N GLN A 701 -13.89 16.88 -9.60
CA GLN A 701 -15.09 17.52 -10.13
C GLN A 701 -15.79 18.36 -9.07
N ARG A 702 -16.10 17.78 -7.90
CA ARG A 702 -16.78 18.50 -6.79
C ARG A 702 -16.02 19.75 -6.38
N ARG A 703 -14.70 19.66 -6.23
CA ARG A 703 -13.86 20.81 -5.91
C ARG A 703 -13.99 21.92 -6.95
N LYS A 704 -14.05 21.59 -8.25
CA LYS A 704 -14.28 22.60 -9.30
C LYS A 704 -15.67 23.22 -9.27
N GLU A 705 -16.69 22.44 -8.91
CA GLU A 705 -18.05 22.95 -8.74
C GLU A 705 -18.14 23.90 -7.54
N GLU A 706 -17.43 23.61 -6.45
CA GLU A 706 -17.28 24.48 -5.29
C GLU A 706 -16.50 25.76 -5.62
N ASP A 707 -15.34 25.66 -6.29
CA ASP A 707 -14.57 26.82 -6.76
C ASP A 707 -15.42 27.71 -7.69
N THR A 708 -16.20 27.09 -8.59
CA THR A 708 -17.13 27.80 -9.50
C THR A 708 -18.30 28.44 -8.76
N ARG A 709 -18.81 27.81 -7.69
CA ARG A 709 -19.86 28.36 -6.83
C ARG A 709 -19.35 29.60 -6.08
N ALA A 710 -18.17 29.50 -5.46
CA ALA A 710 -17.53 30.63 -4.77
C ALA A 710 -17.29 31.83 -5.70
N LEU A 711 -16.82 31.59 -6.94
CA LEU A 711 -16.67 32.64 -7.95
C LEU A 711 -18.02 33.26 -8.36
N ARG A 712 -19.06 32.44 -8.52
CA ARG A 712 -20.43 32.91 -8.82
C ARG A 712 -20.99 33.79 -7.71
N ASP A 713 -20.74 33.44 -6.45
CA ASP A 713 -21.23 34.20 -5.31
C ASP A 713 -20.51 35.55 -5.18
N VAL A 714 -19.19 35.60 -5.45
CA VAL A 714 -18.45 36.86 -5.58
C VAL A 714 -19.01 37.73 -6.71
N LEU A 715 -19.30 37.15 -7.89
CA LEU A 715 -19.90 37.90 -9.00
C LEU A 715 -21.30 38.42 -8.67
N ARG A 716 -22.12 37.65 -7.95
CA ARG A 716 -23.46 38.06 -7.48
C ARG A 716 -23.39 39.25 -6.52
N VAL A 717 -22.56 39.17 -5.49
CA VAL A 717 -22.40 40.25 -4.48
C VAL A 717 -21.89 41.55 -5.10
N ASN A 718 -21.12 41.49 -6.19
CA ASN A 718 -20.59 42.68 -6.86
C ASN A 718 -21.42 43.14 -8.07
N ALA A 719 -22.45 42.40 -8.48
CA ALA A 719 -23.33 42.79 -9.59
C ALA A 719 -24.11 44.08 -9.27
N ASP A 720 -24.57 44.24 -8.03
CA ASP A 720 -25.31 45.43 -7.55
C ASP A 720 -24.46 46.73 -7.61
N VAL A 721 -23.15 46.62 -7.77
CA VAL A 721 -22.21 47.76 -7.85
C VAL A 721 -21.85 48.10 -9.32
N SER A 722 -22.24 47.28 -10.30
CA SER A 722 -21.87 47.49 -11.71
C SER A 722 -22.87 46.88 -12.72
N ALA A 723 -23.71 47.77 -13.26
CA ALA A 723 -24.64 47.61 -14.41
C ALA A 723 -26.10 47.22 -14.09
N PRO A 724 -27.08 47.70 -14.90
CA PRO A 724 -28.52 47.56 -14.62
C PRO A 724 -29.05 46.13 -14.85
N PRO A 725 -30.24 45.78 -14.31
CA PRO A 725 -30.70 44.40 -14.26
C PRO A 725 -30.86 43.77 -15.65
N MET A 726 -30.06 42.75 -15.92
CA MET A 726 -30.31 41.80 -17.02
C MET A 726 -31.11 40.62 -16.47
N ASP A 727 -32.27 40.40 -17.06
CA ASP A 727 -33.30 39.47 -16.58
C ASP A 727 -32.91 38.02 -16.91
N TRP A 728 -32.19 37.37 -15.99
CA TRP A 728 -31.89 35.94 -16.07
C TRP A 728 -33.10 35.14 -15.61
N THR A 729 -34.08 34.97 -16.50
CA THR A 729 -35.21 34.06 -16.27
C THR A 729 -34.74 32.61 -16.28
N ASP A 730 -34.29 32.11 -15.13
CA ASP A 730 -33.95 30.70 -14.94
C ASP A 730 -35.23 29.85 -15.10
N ARG A 731 -35.22 28.99 -16.10
CA ARG A 731 -36.37 28.14 -16.43
C ARG A 731 -36.24 26.83 -15.66
N GLU A 732 -36.68 26.85 -14.40
CA GLU A 732 -36.64 25.69 -13.51
C GLU A 732 -37.25 24.43 -14.17
N ARG A 733 -36.44 23.37 -14.30
CA ARG A 733 -36.93 22.00 -14.45
C ARG A 733 -36.95 21.36 -13.09
N ALA A 734 -38.12 20.92 -12.65
CA ALA A 734 -38.25 20.11 -11.44
C ALA A 734 -37.51 18.76 -11.62
N PRO A 735 -36.81 18.25 -10.60
CA PRO A 735 -36.15 16.95 -10.65
C PRO A 735 -37.17 15.80 -10.55
N SER A 736 -37.02 14.78 -11.39
CA SER A 736 -37.74 13.50 -11.30
C SER A 736 -37.17 12.62 -10.19
N THR A 737 -38.04 11.85 -9.53
CA THR A 737 -37.68 10.96 -8.41
C THR A 737 -37.47 9.51 -8.87
N HIS A 738 -36.24 9.15 -9.20
CA HIS A 738 -35.80 7.74 -9.26
C HIS A 738 -34.44 7.59 -8.57
N SER A 739 -34.27 6.53 -7.78
CA SER A 739 -33.13 6.34 -6.87
C SER A 739 -32.11 5.37 -7.43
N LEU A 740 -30.82 5.69 -7.29
CA LEU A 740 -29.71 4.84 -7.72
C LEU A 740 -29.58 3.52 -6.93
N ALA A 741 -30.42 3.32 -5.91
CA ALA A 741 -30.36 2.19 -4.98
C ALA A 741 -30.87 0.86 -5.57
N ASP A 742 -31.63 0.89 -6.67
CA ASP A 742 -32.36 -0.28 -7.19
C ASP A 742 -31.53 -1.14 -8.18
N TYR A 743 -30.25 -0.81 -8.43
CA TYR A 743 -29.41 -1.52 -9.40
C TYR A 743 -28.61 -2.69 -8.79
N PRO A 744 -28.74 -3.93 -9.32
CA PRO A 744 -27.98 -5.09 -8.82
C PRO A 744 -26.47 -4.92 -9.00
N GLY A 745 -25.74 -4.82 -7.88
CA GLY A 745 -24.26 -4.69 -7.85
C GLY A 745 -23.73 -3.44 -7.13
N PHE A 746 -24.60 -2.50 -6.73
CA PHE A 746 -24.20 -1.21 -6.14
C PHE A 746 -24.60 -1.03 -4.65
N SER A 747 -24.89 -2.11 -3.92
CA SER A 747 -25.35 -2.06 -2.51
C SER A 747 -24.34 -1.53 -1.48
N TRP A 748 -23.12 -1.18 -1.89
CA TRP A 748 -22.13 -0.50 -1.04
C TRP A 748 -22.16 1.03 -1.21
N LEU A 749 -22.83 1.53 -2.25
CA LEU A 749 -22.90 2.95 -2.60
C LEU A 749 -24.05 3.65 -1.86
N SER A 750 -25.06 2.91 -1.40
CA SER A 750 -26.08 3.40 -0.46
C SER A 750 -25.49 3.88 0.87
N ASP A 751 -24.47 3.18 1.40
CA ASP A 751 -23.77 3.60 2.63
C ASP A 751 -22.94 4.88 2.43
N VAL A 752 -22.56 5.23 1.20
CA VAL A 752 -21.87 6.49 0.85
C VAL A 752 -22.85 7.63 0.57
N LEU A 753 -24.09 7.31 0.19
CA LEU A 753 -25.17 8.29 -0.01
C LEU A 753 -25.74 8.80 1.33
N ILE A 754 -25.67 8.00 2.39
CA ILE A 754 -26.04 8.42 3.76
C ILE A 754 -25.14 9.55 4.26
N ASP A 755 -23.88 9.61 3.84
CA ASP A 755 -22.93 10.67 4.19
C ASP A 755 -23.16 12.01 3.42
N MET A 756 -24.09 12.09 2.45
CA MET A 756 -24.44 13.33 1.74
C MET A 756 -25.90 13.36 1.22
N PRO A 757 -26.85 14.00 1.96
CA PRO A 757 -28.29 13.93 1.67
C PRO A 757 -28.75 14.60 0.34
N HIS A 758 -27.90 15.43 -0.28
CA HIS A 758 -28.23 16.13 -1.53
C HIS A 758 -28.03 15.29 -2.80
N LEU A 759 -27.51 14.07 -2.71
CA LEU A 759 -27.31 13.17 -3.86
C LEU A 759 -28.59 12.42 -4.30
N SER A 760 -29.73 12.74 -3.69
CA SER A 760 -31.05 12.15 -4.00
C SER A 760 -31.72 12.72 -5.27
N GLN A 761 -31.08 13.68 -5.94
CA GLN A 761 -31.62 14.38 -7.11
C GLN A 761 -30.62 14.31 -8.27
N TYR A 762 -30.76 13.32 -9.15
CA TYR A 762 -30.79 13.45 -10.62
C TYR A 762 -30.75 12.07 -11.32
N ASP A 763 -31.35 12.04 -12.51
CA ASP A 763 -31.73 10.87 -13.29
C ASP A 763 -30.61 10.40 -14.25
N LEU A 764 -30.34 9.09 -14.28
CA LEU A 764 -29.27 8.48 -15.10
C LEU A 764 -29.79 7.83 -16.40
N ASP A 765 -31.10 7.62 -16.54
CA ASP A 765 -31.66 6.80 -17.63
C ASP A 765 -31.52 7.48 -19.01
N THR A 766 -31.45 8.82 -19.03
CA THR A 766 -31.35 9.62 -20.27
C THR A 766 -30.02 9.40 -21.05
N PHE A 767 -29.04 8.69 -20.48
CA PHE A 767 -27.77 8.37 -21.17
C PHE A 767 -27.56 6.86 -21.43
N LEU A 768 -28.41 6.00 -20.86
CA LEU A 768 -28.34 4.55 -21.09
C LEU A 768 -29.28 4.09 -22.22
N ASP A 769 -30.35 4.85 -22.51
CA ASP A 769 -31.35 4.50 -23.52
C ASP A 769 -31.02 4.99 -24.95
N THR A 770 -29.87 5.63 -25.15
CA THR A 770 -29.38 6.04 -26.49
C THR A 770 -28.39 5.04 -27.08
N ASP A 771 -28.79 3.77 -27.23
CA ASP A 771 -28.11 2.83 -28.15
C ASP A 771 -28.94 1.59 -28.57
N VAL A 772 -30.09 1.76 -29.26
CA VAL A 772 -30.57 0.83 -30.32
C VAL A 772 -31.51 1.55 -31.28
N SER A 773 -31.06 1.83 -32.53
CA SER A 773 -31.85 1.67 -33.78
C SER A 773 -31.16 2.27 -35.01
N THR A 774 -30.14 1.59 -35.54
CA THR A 774 -29.70 1.77 -36.94
C THR A 774 -30.27 0.63 -37.80
N PRO A 775 -31.15 0.91 -38.78
CA PRO A 775 -31.72 -0.14 -39.61
C PRO A 775 -30.72 -0.63 -40.67
N MET A 776 -30.57 -1.95 -40.78
CA MET A 776 -29.87 -2.60 -41.89
C MET A 776 -30.54 -2.28 -43.23
N PRO A 777 -29.84 -1.71 -44.23
CA PRO A 777 -30.37 -1.60 -45.57
C PRO A 777 -30.34 -2.97 -46.26
N THR A 778 -31.52 -3.60 -46.34
CA THR A 778 -31.72 -4.72 -47.26
C THR A 778 -32.01 -4.17 -48.65
N THR A 779 -31.22 -4.60 -49.64
CA THR A 779 -31.62 -4.48 -51.04
C THR A 779 -31.25 -5.77 -51.76
N ARG A 780 -32.28 -6.49 -52.24
CA ARG A 780 -32.14 -7.55 -53.24
C ARG A 780 -32.39 -6.93 -54.61
N ILE A 781 -31.38 -6.95 -55.48
CA ILE A 781 -31.34 -7.49 -56.85
C ILE A 781 -29.93 -7.21 -57.38
#